data_AF-A0A9P7A9G1-F1
#
_entry.id   AF-A0A9P7A9G1-F1
#
_cell.length_a   1.000
_cell.length_b   1.000
_cell.length_c   1.000
_cell.angle_alpha   90.00
_cell.angle_beta   90.00
_cell.angle_gamma   90.00
#
_symmetry.space_group_name_H-M   'P 1'
#
loop_
_entity.id
_entity.type
_entity.pdbx_description
1 polymer ?
#
loop_
_entity_poly.entity_id
_entity_poly.type
_entity_poly.pdbx_seq_one_letter_code
_entity_poly.pdbx_strand_id
1 'polypeptide(L)'
;MSTDWSIAFKPILDLHSKAIFAAGSSSVGKPVVRKIRRAILAAQDEQEEPIALPTSLKKAIKEYYAKSLKDKEEADEREAASRPREPSFYKKPLSEWDVAQKLFKQEIDSYDKAQQQSKGLEYSIKYRTGNAREWFNNMTPSQQQEVKFAMKKWNEEGAPEETQAIYRKNNLKKTLEDFAEQIRRTMGCRIVMLVSHKKKASQTLSVSLHETMPQNAKKKFSVSSSGIKEWAANGFESFGEWSKTEFYPSEDSDHAASDCEDGPVLPEIIVDDEGYAKLPLRDGIGLKGQHELIRSIFHTSYKVCTGGSRPVPWGVITASPSNYLEPGSVPTGFVVKDPSHMKTEEVNRLWMHWERRSATNQKLVVFIKAKDADIRVTGKSKTKVVSTLDLDEEDQGRPAPFASHFTERTTQPAAHETTPDDVAINDRYTFLETLSKNENYLELVDTTRDLAILAKQNPISERHQDLPTWADWSWSENYLSEDIHTSYVTLMASLNKLQTCPISGPSSAMPVILGIGLLYRESKRVIEYEEDEADPNTPFYLPHSAIDLQFLVALDEAVREVLFSVVGQIERLNKEGLSDEVEDEEMRMVVEKERHEVEEKDVESEENVVGGEEQQEQEVEEVVQKGRKRKINHASSNSRTAW
;
A
#
# COMPACT_ATOMS: atom_id res chain seq x y z
N MET A 1 -36.81 -32.07 -13.90
CA MET A 1 -36.77 -30.66 -14.34
C MET A 1 -36.22 -30.67 -15.75
N SER A 2 -36.87 -30.01 -16.73
CA SER A 2 -36.34 -29.98 -18.10
C SER A 2 -35.03 -29.18 -18.09
N THR A 3 -33.91 -29.82 -18.44
CA THR A 3 -32.63 -29.13 -18.60
C THR A 3 -32.75 -28.11 -19.73
N ASP A 4 -32.36 -26.87 -19.49
CA ASP A 4 -32.35 -25.82 -20.51
C ASP A 4 -31.37 -26.23 -21.64
N TRP A 5 -31.83 -26.22 -22.88
CA TRP A 5 -31.03 -26.57 -24.06
C TRP A 5 -29.73 -25.76 -24.14
N SER A 6 -29.75 -24.50 -23.68
CA SER A 6 -28.58 -23.62 -23.70
C SER A 6 -27.47 -24.10 -22.75
N ILE A 7 -27.85 -24.71 -21.62
CA ILE A 7 -26.92 -25.31 -20.67
C ILE A 7 -26.36 -26.61 -21.23
N ALA A 8 -27.24 -27.47 -21.74
CA ALA A 8 -26.84 -28.78 -22.25
C ALA A 8 -25.92 -28.71 -23.48
N PHE A 9 -26.14 -27.73 -24.37
CA PHE A 9 -25.34 -27.54 -25.57
C PHE A 9 -24.31 -26.39 -25.44
N LYS A 10 -24.01 -25.96 -24.21
CA LYS A 10 -23.04 -24.90 -23.93
C LYS A 10 -21.68 -25.12 -24.61
N PRO A 11 -21.08 -26.34 -24.63
CA PRO A 11 -19.79 -26.54 -25.31
C PRO A 11 -19.82 -26.20 -26.81
N ILE A 12 -20.93 -26.52 -27.49
CA ILE A 12 -21.12 -26.22 -28.92
C ILE A 12 -21.31 -24.71 -29.13
N LEU A 13 -22.03 -24.06 -28.22
CA LEU A 13 -22.21 -22.61 -28.25
C LEU A 13 -20.85 -21.91 -28.01
N ASP A 14 -20.15 -22.25 -26.94
CA ASP A 14 -18.87 -21.63 -26.59
C ASP A 14 -17.81 -21.81 -27.70
N LEU A 15 -17.77 -22.97 -28.37
CA LEU A 15 -16.89 -23.23 -29.52
C LEU A 15 -17.08 -22.25 -30.68
N HIS A 16 -18.29 -21.74 -30.87
CA HIS A 16 -18.66 -20.86 -31.98
C HIS A 16 -18.83 -19.39 -31.59
N SER A 17 -18.68 -19.06 -30.30
CA SER A 17 -18.82 -17.69 -29.76
C SER A 17 -17.98 -16.65 -30.48
N LYS A 18 -16.66 -16.88 -30.62
CA LYS A 18 -15.72 -15.98 -31.32
C LYS A 18 -16.14 -15.70 -32.76
N ALA A 19 -16.55 -16.74 -33.49
CA ALA A 19 -16.96 -16.60 -34.89
C ALA A 19 -18.28 -15.82 -35.05
N ILE A 20 -19.18 -15.91 -34.08
CA ILE A 20 -20.41 -15.11 -34.06
C ILE A 20 -20.12 -13.66 -33.73
N PHE A 21 -19.32 -13.39 -32.70
CA PHE A 21 -19.00 -12.03 -32.30
C PHE A 21 -18.20 -11.28 -33.40
N ALA A 22 -17.29 -11.97 -34.09
CA ALA A 22 -16.55 -11.40 -35.21
C ALA A 22 -17.44 -11.09 -36.43
N ALA A 23 -18.53 -11.84 -36.64
CA ALA A 23 -19.42 -11.64 -37.79
C ALA A 23 -20.39 -10.45 -37.61
N GLY A 24 -20.59 -9.98 -36.37
CA GLY A 24 -21.53 -8.91 -36.03
C GLY A 24 -22.98 -9.19 -36.49
N SER A 25 -23.76 -8.13 -36.72
CA SER A 25 -25.15 -8.22 -37.22
C SER A 25 -25.25 -8.50 -38.74
N SER A 26 -24.11 -8.71 -39.41
CA SER A 26 -24.02 -8.82 -40.86
C SER A 26 -24.60 -10.13 -41.41
N SER A 27 -24.75 -10.19 -42.74
CA SER A 27 -25.14 -11.40 -43.47
C SER A 27 -24.21 -12.61 -43.21
N VAL A 28 -22.99 -12.37 -42.71
CA VAL A 28 -21.96 -13.36 -42.37
C VAL A 28 -22.35 -14.21 -41.14
N GLY A 29 -23.24 -13.73 -40.26
CA GLY A 29 -23.71 -14.52 -39.12
C GLY A 29 -24.62 -15.70 -39.49
N LYS A 30 -25.28 -15.66 -40.67
CA LYS A 30 -26.23 -16.71 -41.10
C LYS A 30 -25.54 -18.08 -41.30
N PRO A 31 -24.39 -18.19 -42.00
CA PRO A 31 -23.61 -19.43 -42.08
C PRO A 31 -23.24 -20.01 -40.71
N VAL A 32 -22.77 -19.18 -39.78
CA VAL A 32 -22.31 -19.64 -38.46
C VAL A 32 -23.46 -20.19 -37.63
N VAL A 33 -24.61 -19.49 -37.57
CA VAL A 33 -25.82 -19.98 -36.88
C VAL A 33 -26.32 -21.30 -37.50
N ARG A 34 -26.21 -21.48 -38.82
CA ARG A 34 -26.55 -22.76 -39.48
C ARG A 34 -25.57 -23.88 -39.10
N LYS A 35 -24.30 -23.58 -38.88
CA LYS A 35 -23.29 -24.55 -38.43
C LYS A 35 -23.60 -24.99 -36.99
N ILE A 36 -23.83 -24.03 -36.08
CA ILE A 36 -24.22 -24.30 -34.69
C ILE A 36 -25.48 -25.15 -34.63
N ARG A 37 -26.54 -24.76 -35.37
CA ARG A 37 -27.79 -25.53 -35.40
C ARG A 37 -27.55 -26.99 -35.82
N ARG A 38 -26.72 -27.23 -36.84
CA ARG A 38 -26.42 -28.59 -37.30
C ARG A 38 -25.66 -29.38 -36.25
N ALA A 39 -24.70 -28.76 -35.57
CA ALA A 39 -23.96 -29.39 -34.48
C ALA A 39 -24.86 -29.75 -33.29
N ILE A 40 -25.77 -28.84 -32.89
CA ILE A 40 -26.74 -29.12 -31.82
C ILE A 40 -27.66 -30.28 -32.20
N LEU A 41 -28.18 -30.30 -33.43
CA LEU A 41 -29.05 -31.41 -33.87
C LEU A 41 -28.31 -32.74 -33.93
N ALA A 42 -27.05 -32.76 -34.41
CA ALA A 42 -26.24 -33.97 -34.41
C ALA A 42 -25.96 -34.47 -32.99
N ALA A 43 -25.60 -33.57 -32.07
CA ALA A 43 -25.37 -33.93 -30.66
C ALA A 43 -26.65 -34.38 -29.94
N GLN A 44 -27.81 -33.85 -30.32
CA GLN A 44 -29.11 -34.28 -29.83
C GLN A 44 -29.44 -35.73 -30.26
N ASP A 45 -29.11 -36.11 -31.50
CA ASP A 45 -29.35 -37.46 -32.03
C ASP A 45 -28.46 -38.52 -31.33
N GLU A 46 -27.33 -38.09 -30.75
CA GLU A 46 -26.41 -38.95 -29.99
C GLU A 46 -26.77 -39.12 -28.51
N GLN A 47 -27.72 -38.33 -27.97
CA GLN A 47 -28.14 -38.41 -26.57
C GLN A 47 -29.23 -39.48 -26.36
N GLU A 48 -29.08 -40.31 -25.32
CA GLU A 48 -30.07 -41.34 -24.96
C GLU A 48 -31.41 -40.73 -24.52
N GLU A 49 -31.39 -39.56 -23.89
CA GLU A 49 -32.58 -38.80 -23.49
C GLU A 49 -32.66 -37.48 -24.27
N PRO A 50 -33.66 -37.31 -25.16
CA PRO A 50 -33.75 -36.12 -25.99
C PRO A 50 -34.15 -34.89 -25.16
N ILE A 51 -33.30 -33.87 -25.18
CA ILE A 51 -33.54 -32.55 -24.58
C ILE A 51 -34.56 -31.75 -25.42
N ALA A 52 -35.51 -31.08 -24.78
CA ALA A 52 -36.51 -30.29 -25.47
C ALA A 52 -35.89 -29.05 -26.15
N LEU A 53 -35.90 -29.02 -27.50
CA LEU A 53 -35.38 -27.91 -28.28
C LEU A 53 -36.46 -26.84 -28.59
N PRO A 54 -36.09 -25.54 -28.66
CA PRO A 54 -37.01 -24.49 -29.08
C PRO A 54 -37.55 -24.71 -30.50
N THR A 55 -38.83 -24.40 -30.73
CA THR A 55 -39.51 -24.52 -32.03
C THR A 55 -38.77 -23.79 -33.16
N SER A 56 -38.10 -22.68 -32.83
CA SER A 56 -37.21 -21.96 -33.73
C SER A 56 -35.79 -21.89 -33.17
N LEU A 57 -35.06 -23.01 -33.19
CA LEU A 57 -33.69 -23.10 -32.69
C LEU A 57 -32.75 -22.03 -33.29
N LYS A 58 -32.92 -21.63 -34.56
CA LYS A 58 -32.11 -20.55 -35.15
C LYS A 58 -32.36 -19.20 -34.48
N LYS A 59 -33.62 -18.91 -34.10
CA LYS A 59 -33.99 -17.68 -33.41
C LYS A 59 -33.45 -17.70 -31.98
N ALA A 60 -33.62 -18.83 -31.29
CA ALA A 60 -33.11 -19.02 -29.93
C ALA A 60 -31.57 -18.91 -29.84
N ILE A 61 -30.83 -19.46 -30.81
CA ILE A 61 -29.36 -19.29 -30.90
C ILE A 61 -29.01 -17.79 -31.05
N LYS A 62 -29.69 -17.06 -31.92
CA LYS A 62 -29.43 -15.62 -32.09
C LYS A 62 -29.73 -14.82 -30.83
N GLU A 63 -30.85 -15.13 -30.18
CA GLU A 63 -31.24 -14.48 -28.92
C GLU A 63 -30.23 -14.79 -27.81
N TYR A 64 -29.72 -16.03 -27.72
CA TYR A 64 -28.66 -16.41 -26.79
C TYR A 64 -27.41 -15.55 -26.96
N TYR A 65 -26.90 -15.39 -28.18
CA TYR A 65 -25.71 -14.56 -28.41
C TYR A 65 -25.97 -13.07 -28.33
N ALA A 66 -27.17 -12.60 -28.69
CA ALA A 66 -27.54 -11.20 -28.50
C ALA A 66 -27.58 -10.85 -27.01
N LYS A 67 -28.13 -11.74 -26.18
CA LYS A 67 -28.10 -11.61 -24.72
C LYS A 67 -26.66 -11.66 -24.20
N SER A 68 -25.87 -12.66 -24.61
CA SER A 68 -24.47 -12.77 -24.19
C SER A 68 -23.60 -11.59 -24.62
N LEU A 69 -23.90 -10.95 -25.75
CA LEU A 69 -23.21 -9.73 -26.19
C LEU A 69 -23.58 -8.56 -25.28
N LYS A 70 -24.88 -8.38 -25.00
CA LYS A 70 -25.36 -7.33 -24.10
C LYS A 70 -24.80 -7.49 -22.69
N ASP A 71 -24.83 -8.71 -22.15
CA ASP A 71 -24.28 -9.03 -20.84
C ASP A 71 -22.76 -8.74 -20.79
N LYS A 72 -22.05 -8.96 -21.90
CA LYS A 72 -20.63 -8.61 -22.02
C LYS A 72 -20.40 -7.11 -22.10
N GLU A 73 -21.17 -6.39 -22.91
CA GLU A 73 -21.08 -4.93 -23.01
C GLU A 73 -21.35 -4.27 -21.64
N GLU A 74 -22.39 -4.72 -20.92
CA GLU A 74 -22.68 -4.26 -19.56
C GLU A 74 -21.55 -4.59 -18.58
N ALA A 75 -20.93 -5.76 -18.69
CA ALA A 75 -19.78 -6.14 -17.88
C ALA A 75 -18.52 -5.31 -18.19
N ASP A 76 -18.24 -5.05 -19.47
CA ASP A 76 -17.12 -4.21 -19.91
C ASP A 76 -17.31 -2.75 -19.47
N GLU A 77 -18.54 -2.21 -19.55
CA GLU A 77 -18.88 -0.88 -19.03
C GLU A 77 -18.74 -0.79 -17.50
N ARG A 78 -19.24 -1.81 -16.77
CA ARG A 78 -19.11 -1.89 -15.32
C ARG A 78 -17.64 -1.99 -14.90
N GLU A 79 -16.85 -2.81 -15.58
CA GLU A 79 -15.42 -2.95 -15.33
C GLU A 79 -14.70 -1.62 -15.53
N ALA A 80 -14.94 -0.94 -16.65
CA ALA A 80 -14.33 0.36 -16.94
C ALA A 80 -14.72 1.44 -15.92
N ALA A 81 -15.97 1.45 -15.47
CA ALA A 81 -16.46 2.40 -14.47
C ALA A 81 -15.91 2.11 -13.06
N SER A 82 -15.72 0.83 -12.72
CA SER A 82 -15.33 0.38 -11.38
C SER A 82 -13.81 0.29 -11.19
N ARG A 83 -13.04 0.38 -12.28
CA ARG A 83 -11.59 0.23 -12.23
C ARG A 83 -10.94 1.30 -11.34
N PRO A 84 -10.12 0.89 -10.34
CA PRO A 84 -9.40 1.82 -9.50
C PRO A 84 -8.52 2.77 -10.31
N ARG A 85 -8.62 4.07 -10.04
CA ARG A 85 -7.80 5.09 -10.71
C ARG A 85 -6.49 5.33 -9.99
N GLU A 86 -6.48 5.08 -8.68
CA GLU A 86 -5.34 5.33 -7.80
C GLU A 86 -4.25 4.26 -7.97
N PRO A 87 -3.00 4.67 -8.28
CA PRO A 87 -1.90 3.72 -8.43
C PRO A 87 -1.48 3.02 -7.14
N SER A 88 -1.82 3.56 -5.97
CA SER A 88 -1.60 2.93 -4.66
C SER A 88 -2.30 1.58 -4.54
N PHE A 89 -3.48 1.44 -5.17
CA PHE A 89 -4.27 0.20 -5.17
C PHE A 89 -3.52 -0.95 -5.87
N TYR A 90 -2.60 -0.64 -6.78
CA TYR A 90 -1.83 -1.59 -7.57
C TYR A 90 -0.45 -1.91 -6.99
N LYS A 91 -0.17 -1.51 -5.74
CA LYS A 91 1.10 -1.86 -5.07
C LYS A 91 1.28 -3.38 -4.87
N LYS A 92 0.17 -4.12 -4.82
CA LYS A 92 0.14 -5.59 -4.72
C LYS A 92 -0.79 -6.13 -5.82
N PRO A 93 -0.59 -7.38 -6.27
CA PRO A 93 -1.56 -8.06 -7.12
C PRO A 93 -2.92 -8.10 -6.44
N LEU A 94 -3.95 -7.64 -7.15
CA LEU A 94 -5.33 -7.62 -6.69
C LEU A 94 -5.87 -9.05 -6.62
N SER A 95 -6.55 -9.36 -5.52
CA SER A 95 -7.27 -10.61 -5.33
C SER A 95 -8.69 -10.53 -5.93
N GLU A 96 -9.34 -11.68 -6.08
CA GLU A 96 -10.75 -11.74 -6.50
C GLU A 96 -11.65 -10.91 -5.57
N TRP A 97 -11.34 -10.89 -4.28
CA TRP A 97 -12.07 -10.10 -3.29
C TRP A 97 -11.94 -8.60 -3.53
N ASP A 98 -10.71 -8.09 -3.71
CA ASP A 98 -10.45 -6.66 -3.92
C ASP A 98 -11.18 -6.15 -5.17
N VAL A 99 -11.20 -6.99 -6.21
CA VAL A 99 -11.88 -6.70 -7.47
C VAL A 99 -13.39 -6.74 -7.30
N ALA A 100 -13.94 -7.76 -6.62
CA ALA A 100 -15.37 -7.86 -6.38
C ALA A 100 -15.92 -6.69 -5.56
N GLN A 101 -15.18 -6.22 -4.54
CA GLN A 101 -15.57 -5.05 -3.74
C GLN A 101 -15.71 -3.78 -4.59
N LYS A 102 -14.87 -3.61 -5.61
CA LYS A 102 -14.95 -2.46 -6.52
C LYS A 102 -16.00 -2.66 -7.60
N LEU A 103 -15.99 -3.82 -8.24
CA LEU A 103 -16.85 -4.15 -9.38
C LEU A 103 -18.33 -4.19 -9.00
N PHE A 104 -18.65 -4.70 -7.80
CA PHE A 104 -20.02 -4.89 -7.33
C PHE A 104 -20.33 -4.09 -6.05
N LYS A 105 -19.73 -2.90 -5.91
CA LYS A 105 -19.93 -2.03 -4.72
C LYS A 105 -21.42 -1.82 -4.43
N GLN A 106 -22.22 -1.53 -5.46
CA GLN A 106 -23.65 -1.24 -5.29
C GLN A 106 -24.45 -2.47 -4.85
N GLU A 107 -24.15 -3.65 -5.39
CA GLU A 107 -24.82 -4.90 -5.03
C GLU A 107 -24.46 -5.34 -3.61
N ILE A 108 -23.17 -5.20 -3.23
CA ILE A 108 -22.69 -5.48 -1.88
C ILE A 108 -23.35 -4.53 -0.88
N ASP A 109 -23.36 -3.22 -1.15
CA ASP A 109 -24.00 -2.23 -0.26
C ASP A 109 -25.51 -2.45 -0.15
N SER A 110 -26.18 -2.87 -1.24
CA SER A 110 -27.61 -3.20 -1.21
C SER A 110 -27.91 -4.47 -0.41
N TYR A 111 -27.07 -5.50 -0.56
CA TYR A 111 -27.17 -6.73 0.21
C TYR A 111 -26.94 -6.48 1.70
N ASP A 112 -25.89 -5.72 2.04
CA ASP A 112 -25.58 -5.34 3.41
C ASP A 112 -26.77 -4.61 4.07
N LYS A 113 -27.34 -3.60 3.41
CA LYS A 113 -28.53 -2.88 3.89
C LYS A 113 -29.71 -3.82 4.14
N ALA A 114 -29.99 -4.74 3.21
CA ALA A 114 -31.08 -5.70 3.36
C ALA A 114 -30.86 -6.67 4.53
N GLN A 115 -29.62 -7.14 4.73
CA GLN A 115 -29.26 -8.04 5.85
C GLN A 115 -29.33 -7.34 7.21
N GLN A 116 -28.96 -6.07 7.29
CA GLN A 116 -29.06 -5.31 8.53
C GLN A 116 -30.53 -4.97 8.85
N GLN A 117 -31.32 -4.59 7.84
CA GLN A 117 -32.74 -4.31 8.00
C GLN A 117 -33.53 -5.54 8.44
N SER A 118 -33.22 -6.74 7.91
CA SER A 118 -33.90 -7.98 8.30
C SER A 118 -33.65 -8.35 9.77
N LYS A 119 -32.52 -7.91 10.33
CA LYS A 119 -32.15 -8.07 11.74
C LYS A 119 -32.66 -6.93 12.63
N GLY A 120 -33.37 -5.94 12.07
CA GLY A 120 -33.82 -4.76 12.80
C GLY A 120 -32.69 -3.86 13.30
N LEU A 121 -31.50 -3.97 12.67
CA LEU A 121 -30.34 -3.17 13.04
C LEU A 121 -30.35 -1.86 12.25
N GLU A 122 -30.03 -0.76 12.94
CA GLU A 122 -29.66 0.49 12.29
C GLU A 122 -28.33 0.31 11.57
N TYR A 123 -28.16 0.97 10.42
CA TYR A 123 -26.99 0.80 9.54
C TYR A 123 -25.68 0.94 10.33
N SER A 124 -24.96 -0.16 10.47
CA SER A 124 -23.78 -0.32 11.31
C SER A 124 -22.63 -0.92 10.50
N ILE A 125 -21.52 -0.20 10.47
CA ILE A 125 -20.30 -0.59 9.73
C ILE A 125 -19.73 -1.92 10.25
N LYS A 126 -19.95 -2.25 11.53
CA LYS A 126 -19.50 -3.50 12.16
C LYS A 126 -19.88 -4.75 11.38
N TYR A 127 -21.05 -4.75 10.72
CA TYR A 127 -21.54 -5.92 9.98
C TYR A 127 -21.18 -5.91 8.49
N ARG A 128 -20.72 -4.77 7.95
CA ARG A 128 -20.51 -4.57 6.52
C ARG A 128 -19.51 -5.57 5.95
N THR A 129 -18.36 -5.75 6.60
CA THR A 129 -17.32 -6.69 6.13
C THR A 129 -17.81 -8.14 6.14
N GLY A 130 -18.56 -8.53 7.18
CA GLY A 130 -19.15 -9.87 7.29
C GLY A 130 -20.18 -10.14 6.19
N ASN A 131 -21.11 -9.20 6.00
CA ASN A 131 -22.15 -9.30 4.98
C ASN A 131 -21.56 -9.26 3.56
N ALA A 132 -20.54 -8.42 3.32
CA ALA A 132 -19.84 -8.39 2.05
C ALA A 132 -19.12 -9.72 1.75
N ARG A 133 -18.52 -10.36 2.76
CA ARG A 133 -17.90 -11.68 2.61
C ARG A 133 -18.92 -12.78 2.33
N GLU A 134 -20.06 -12.74 3.01
CA GLU A 134 -21.17 -13.65 2.73
C GLU A 134 -21.68 -13.48 1.29
N TRP A 135 -21.87 -12.24 0.84
CA TRP A 135 -22.25 -11.95 -0.55
C TRP A 135 -21.23 -12.49 -1.55
N PHE A 136 -19.95 -12.25 -1.30
CA PHE A 136 -18.85 -12.72 -2.16
C PHE A 136 -18.82 -14.25 -2.27
N ASN A 137 -18.99 -14.95 -1.14
CA ASN A 137 -19.03 -16.42 -1.13
C ASN A 137 -20.26 -16.99 -1.87
N ASN A 138 -21.33 -16.18 -1.99
CA ASN A 138 -22.57 -16.53 -2.67
C ASN A 138 -22.69 -15.94 -4.08
N MET A 139 -21.61 -15.42 -4.66
CA MET A 139 -21.60 -14.90 -6.03
C MET A 139 -22.03 -15.97 -7.03
N THR A 140 -22.81 -15.56 -8.02
CA THR A 140 -23.16 -16.43 -9.14
C THR A 140 -21.93 -16.79 -9.98
N PRO A 141 -21.93 -17.93 -10.70
CA PRO A 141 -20.81 -18.30 -11.58
C PRO A 141 -20.45 -17.23 -12.62
N SER A 142 -21.45 -16.48 -13.10
CA SER A 142 -21.24 -15.37 -14.05
C SER A 142 -20.47 -14.22 -13.40
N GLN A 143 -20.84 -13.81 -12.18
CA GLN A 143 -20.15 -12.76 -11.43
C GLN A 143 -18.71 -13.19 -11.08
N GLN A 144 -18.51 -14.44 -10.67
CA GLN A 144 -17.16 -14.97 -10.42
C GLN A 144 -16.27 -14.92 -11.67
N GLN A 145 -16.84 -15.22 -12.85
CA GLN A 145 -16.11 -15.13 -14.11
C GLN A 145 -15.78 -13.68 -14.48
N GLU A 146 -16.71 -12.74 -14.24
CA GLU A 146 -16.50 -11.31 -14.43
C GLU A 146 -15.37 -10.78 -13.54
N VAL A 147 -15.38 -11.14 -12.25
CA VAL A 147 -14.31 -10.82 -11.28
C VAL A 147 -12.97 -11.37 -11.75
N LYS A 148 -12.90 -12.63 -12.18
CA LYS A 148 -11.65 -13.23 -12.66
C LYS A 148 -11.11 -12.53 -13.91
N PHE A 149 -12.00 -12.15 -14.82
CA PHE A 149 -11.62 -11.40 -16.02
C PHE A 149 -11.11 -10.00 -15.67
N ALA A 150 -11.85 -9.25 -14.86
CA ALA A 150 -11.45 -7.93 -14.39
C ALA A 150 -10.14 -8.00 -13.58
N MET A 151 -9.98 -8.97 -12.68
CA MET A 151 -8.76 -9.18 -11.91
C MET A 151 -7.54 -9.39 -12.81
N LYS A 152 -7.65 -10.27 -13.81
CA LYS A 152 -6.58 -10.51 -14.77
C LYS A 152 -6.24 -9.21 -15.50
N LYS A 153 -7.24 -8.54 -16.07
CA LYS A 153 -7.08 -7.28 -16.81
C LYS A 153 -6.46 -6.17 -15.97
N TRP A 154 -6.95 -5.96 -14.75
CA TRP A 154 -6.48 -4.91 -13.84
C TRP A 154 -5.05 -5.16 -13.37
N ASN A 155 -4.68 -6.41 -13.09
CA ASN A 155 -3.31 -6.76 -12.71
C ASN A 155 -2.33 -6.67 -13.89
N GLU A 156 -2.76 -6.99 -15.10
CA GLU A 156 -1.93 -6.89 -16.31
C GLU A 156 -1.70 -5.44 -16.74
N GLU A 157 -2.76 -4.62 -16.74
CA GLU A 157 -2.68 -3.25 -17.25
C GLU A 157 -2.31 -2.21 -16.16
N GLY A 158 -2.57 -2.50 -14.88
CA GLY A 158 -2.34 -1.59 -13.76
C GLY A 158 -3.33 -0.41 -13.69
N ALA A 159 -2.92 0.68 -13.05
CA ALA A 159 -3.70 1.92 -13.02
C ALA A 159 -3.78 2.58 -14.41
N PRO A 160 -4.77 3.45 -14.68
CA PRO A 160 -4.83 4.21 -15.94
C PRO A 160 -3.52 4.98 -16.24
N GLU A 161 -3.12 5.05 -17.52
CA GLU A 161 -1.82 5.67 -17.92
C GLU A 161 -1.66 7.11 -17.42
N GLU A 162 -2.75 7.89 -17.39
CA GLU A 162 -2.73 9.26 -16.91
C GLU A 162 -2.39 9.36 -15.41
N THR A 163 -3.01 8.51 -14.59
CA THR A 163 -2.77 8.50 -13.14
C THR A 163 -1.41 7.89 -12.82
N GLN A 164 -0.97 6.87 -13.58
CA GLN A 164 0.41 6.37 -13.51
C GLN A 164 1.42 7.48 -13.75
N ALA A 165 1.19 8.36 -14.74
CA ALA A 165 2.11 9.46 -15.05
C ALA A 165 2.20 10.50 -13.92
N ILE A 166 1.07 10.84 -13.29
CA ILE A 166 1.02 11.76 -12.14
C ILE A 166 1.71 11.13 -10.94
N TYR A 167 1.36 9.89 -10.60
CA TYR A 167 1.93 9.19 -9.47
C TYR A 167 3.43 8.98 -9.62
N ARG A 168 3.89 8.61 -10.81
CA ARG A 168 5.31 8.48 -11.14
C ARG A 168 6.06 9.79 -10.94
N LYS A 169 5.50 10.93 -11.40
CA LYS A 169 6.11 12.26 -11.22
C LYS A 169 6.37 12.56 -9.74
N ASN A 170 5.45 12.17 -8.87
CA ASN A 170 5.50 12.51 -7.45
C ASN A 170 6.28 11.47 -6.62
N ASN A 171 6.24 10.19 -6.99
CA ASN A 171 6.67 9.09 -6.12
C ASN A 171 7.89 8.31 -6.63
N LEU A 172 8.16 8.30 -7.95
CA LEU A 172 9.15 7.37 -8.53
C LEU A 172 10.52 7.45 -7.85
N LYS A 173 11.02 8.68 -7.64
CA LYS A 173 12.33 8.87 -7.01
C LYS A 173 12.36 8.28 -5.60
N LYS A 174 11.38 8.62 -4.76
CA LYS A 174 11.28 8.13 -3.37
C LYS A 174 11.14 6.60 -3.34
N THR A 175 10.28 6.03 -4.18
CA THR A 175 10.08 4.58 -4.27
C THR A 175 11.37 3.84 -4.66
N LEU A 176 12.14 4.37 -5.62
CA LEU A 176 13.43 3.77 -6.00
C LEU A 176 14.46 3.87 -4.88
N GLU A 177 14.50 4.99 -4.14
CA GLU A 177 15.37 5.18 -2.99
C GLU A 177 15.01 4.20 -1.85
N ASP A 178 13.73 4.10 -1.51
CA ASP A 178 13.21 3.20 -0.47
C ASP A 178 13.48 1.73 -0.81
N PHE A 179 13.21 1.31 -2.05
CA PHE A 179 13.50 -0.04 -2.52
C PHE A 179 15.00 -0.37 -2.44
N ALA A 180 15.83 0.55 -2.94
CA ALA A 180 17.26 0.32 -2.96
C ALA A 180 17.85 0.28 -1.54
N GLU A 181 17.34 1.12 -0.63
CA GLU A 181 17.69 1.12 0.78
C GLU A 181 17.21 -0.14 1.51
N GLN A 182 16.01 -0.64 1.20
CA GLN A 182 15.48 -1.89 1.74
C GLN A 182 16.41 -3.06 1.41
N ILE A 183 16.78 -3.24 0.13
CA ILE A 183 17.66 -4.33 -0.27
C ILE A 183 19.07 -4.17 0.33
N ARG A 184 19.57 -2.93 0.44
CA ARG A 184 20.85 -2.66 1.12
C ARG A 184 20.81 -3.07 2.59
N ARG A 185 19.76 -2.71 3.34
CA ARG A 185 19.64 -3.03 4.77
C ARG A 185 19.42 -4.52 5.02
N THR A 186 18.56 -5.14 4.22
CA THR A 186 18.17 -6.54 4.43
C THR A 186 19.17 -7.54 3.87
N MET A 187 19.89 -7.20 2.79
CA MET A 187 20.77 -8.13 2.08
C MET A 187 22.21 -7.64 1.91
N GLY A 188 22.53 -6.39 2.29
CA GLY A 188 23.87 -5.82 2.12
C GLY A 188 24.25 -5.49 0.66
N CYS A 189 23.31 -5.61 -0.29
CA CYS A 189 23.57 -5.41 -1.70
C CYS A 189 23.68 -3.92 -2.08
N ARG A 190 24.38 -3.65 -3.18
CA ARG A 190 24.38 -2.35 -3.86
C ARG A 190 23.71 -2.50 -5.20
N ILE A 191 22.79 -1.60 -5.52
CA ILE A 191 21.97 -1.70 -6.72
C ILE A 191 22.18 -0.47 -7.61
N VAL A 192 22.18 -0.75 -8.91
CA VAL A 192 22.04 0.19 -10.01
C VAL A 192 20.81 -0.24 -10.80
N MET A 193 19.90 0.69 -11.10
CA MET A 193 18.63 0.46 -11.79
C MET A 193 18.53 1.35 -13.02
N LEU A 194 18.19 0.77 -14.17
CA LEU A 194 17.77 1.51 -15.36
C LEU A 194 16.23 1.55 -15.37
N VAL A 195 15.67 2.74 -15.51
CA VAL A 195 14.22 2.96 -15.43
C VAL A 195 13.76 3.78 -16.63
N SER A 196 12.81 3.24 -17.40
CA SER A 196 12.21 3.88 -18.55
C SER A 196 10.70 4.08 -18.39
N HIS A 197 10.15 5.15 -18.99
CA HIS A 197 8.70 5.41 -19.00
C HIS A 197 8.27 6.33 -20.14
N LYS A 198 7.01 6.22 -20.58
CA LYS A 198 6.39 7.08 -21.60
C LYS A 198 6.34 8.55 -21.15
N LYS A 199 6.68 9.49 -22.04
CA LYS A 199 6.44 10.93 -21.84
C LYS A 199 5.07 11.32 -22.40
N LYS A 200 4.31 12.16 -21.67
CA LYS A 200 2.93 12.57 -22.06
C LYS A 200 2.83 13.23 -23.45
N ALA A 201 3.90 13.85 -23.96
CA ALA A 201 3.83 14.76 -25.12
C ALA A 201 4.40 14.19 -26.44
N SER A 202 4.95 12.97 -26.46
CA SER A 202 5.52 12.39 -27.68
C SER A 202 5.69 10.87 -27.51
N GLN A 203 5.79 10.11 -28.61
CA GLN A 203 6.26 8.71 -28.60
C GLN A 203 7.74 8.59 -28.18
N THR A 204 8.16 9.39 -27.19
CA THR A 204 9.50 9.40 -26.65
C THR A 204 9.47 8.89 -25.22
N LEU A 205 10.52 8.16 -24.87
CA LEU A 205 10.72 7.66 -23.53
C LEU A 205 11.58 8.62 -22.73
N SER A 206 11.32 8.67 -21.44
CA SER A 206 12.30 9.08 -20.45
C SER A 206 13.05 7.82 -20.02
N VAL A 207 14.38 7.87 -20.06
CA VAL A 207 15.24 6.80 -19.51
C VAL A 207 16.07 7.47 -18.42
N SER A 208 16.31 6.76 -17.32
CA SER A 208 17.06 7.27 -16.18
C SER A 208 17.85 6.16 -15.51
N LEU A 209 19.02 6.50 -14.98
CA LEU A 209 19.89 5.62 -14.22
C LEU A 209 19.80 6.01 -12.74
N HIS A 210 19.33 5.10 -11.91
CA HIS A 210 19.29 5.26 -10.46
C HIS A 210 20.38 4.40 -9.81
N GLU A 211 21.17 4.99 -8.93
CA GLU A 211 22.28 4.30 -8.27
C GLU A 211 22.23 4.54 -6.76
N THR A 212 22.37 3.48 -5.98
CA THR A 212 22.60 3.59 -4.54
C THR A 212 23.90 4.36 -4.28
N MET A 213 23.86 5.39 -3.41
CA MET A 213 25.07 6.01 -2.87
C MET A 213 25.42 5.37 -1.52
N PRO A 214 26.52 4.62 -1.43
CA PRO A 214 26.98 4.13 -0.13
C PRO A 214 27.41 5.30 0.74
N GLN A 215 27.04 5.30 2.03
CA GLN A 215 27.53 6.27 3.02
C GLN A 215 29.07 6.33 3.07
N ASN A 216 29.74 5.22 2.71
CA ASN A 216 31.20 5.08 2.75
C ASN A 216 31.90 5.21 1.38
N ALA A 217 31.17 5.45 0.29
CA ALA A 217 31.77 5.55 -1.04
C ALA A 217 31.99 7.00 -1.47
N LYS A 218 33.20 7.30 -1.93
CA LYS A 218 33.57 8.65 -2.38
C LYS A 218 32.95 9.04 -3.73
N LYS A 219 32.47 8.08 -4.52
CA LYS A 219 31.94 8.30 -5.88
C LYS A 219 30.81 7.32 -6.21
N LYS A 220 29.90 7.79 -7.08
CA LYS A 220 28.84 6.99 -7.73
C LYS A 220 29.43 5.93 -8.67
N PHE A 221 28.67 4.85 -8.94
CA PHE A 221 29.11 3.77 -9.83
C PHE A 221 29.43 4.32 -11.21
N SER A 222 28.51 5.07 -11.81
CA SER A 222 28.64 5.82 -13.07
C SER A 222 29.86 6.75 -13.16
N VAL A 223 30.55 7.08 -12.05
CA VAL A 223 31.68 8.02 -12.02
C VAL A 223 32.99 7.35 -11.59
N SER A 224 32.96 6.05 -11.28
CA SER A 224 34.07 5.35 -10.62
C SER A 224 35.27 5.08 -11.54
N SER A 225 35.07 4.75 -12.81
CA SER A 225 36.14 4.52 -13.81
C SER A 225 35.73 4.89 -15.24
N SER A 226 36.68 4.97 -16.17
CA SER A 226 36.41 5.24 -17.59
C SER A 226 35.59 4.12 -18.25
N GLY A 227 35.92 2.86 -18.01
CA GLY A 227 35.17 1.73 -18.55
C GLY A 227 33.74 1.66 -18.02
N ILE A 228 33.50 2.03 -16.76
CA ILE A 228 32.15 2.06 -16.19
C ILE A 228 31.32 3.21 -16.76
N LYS A 229 31.94 4.34 -17.09
CA LYS A 229 31.26 5.44 -17.79
C LYS A 229 30.80 5.04 -19.18
N GLU A 230 31.66 4.33 -19.91
CA GLU A 230 31.34 3.82 -21.25
C GLU A 230 30.23 2.77 -21.20
N TRP A 231 30.30 1.84 -20.25
CA TRP A 231 29.22 0.87 -20.01
C TRP A 231 27.89 1.56 -19.67
N ALA A 232 27.92 2.53 -18.75
CA ALA A 232 26.71 3.25 -18.35
C ALA A 232 26.10 4.03 -19.53
N ALA A 233 26.92 4.59 -20.42
CA ALA A 233 26.44 5.28 -21.62
C ALA A 233 25.82 4.30 -22.63
N ASN A 234 26.54 3.24 -23.00
CA ASN A 234 26.10 2.27 -23.99
C ASN A 234 24.89 1.47 -23.49
N GLY A 235 24.93 1.00 -22.24
CA GLY A 235 23.82 0.25 -21.63
C GLY A 235 22.55 1.08 -21.48
N PHE A 236 22.68 2.38 -21.23
CA PHE A 236 21.55 3.30 -21.17
C PHE A 236 20.89 3.50 -22.54
N GLU A 237 21.69 3.59 -23.60
CA GLU A 237 21.21 3.68 -24.98
C GLU A 237 20.50 2.38 -25.38
N SER A 238 21.14 1.21 -25.21
CA SER A 238 20.56 -0.10 -25.54
C SER A 238 19.27 -0.36 -24.77
N PHE A 239 19.22 -0.04 -23.47
CA PHE A 239 18.00 -0.17 -22.68
C PHE A 239 16.91 0.79 -23.15
N GLY A 240 17.28 2.01 -23.56
CA GLY A 240 16.34 2.96 -24.13
C GLY A 240 15.75 2.51 -25.46
N GLU A 241 16.53 1.86 -26.31
CA GLU A 241 16.06 1.28 -27.58
C GLU A 241 15.13 0.10 -27.37
N TRP A 242 15.52 -0.88 -26.54
CA TRP A 242 14.66 -2.00 -26.17
C TRP A 242 13.36 -1.50 -25.53
N SER A 243 13.43 -0.52 -24.62
CA SER A 243 12.22 0.02 -24.00
C SER A 243 11.29 0.65 -25.04
N LYS A 244 11.81 1.30 -26.09
CA LYS A 244 10.97 1.88 -27.15
C LYS A 244 10.19 0.81 -27.91
N THR A 245 10.81 -0.34 -28.19
CA THR A 245 10.11 -1.44 -28.89
C THR A 245 9.01 -2.05 -28.03
N GLU A 246 9.22 -2.16 -26.72
CA GLU A 246 8.21 -2.68 -25.79
C GLU A 246 7.05 -1.70 -25.55
N PHE A 247 7.34 -0.41 -25.37
CA PHE A 247 6.29 0.59 -25.10
C PHE A 247 5.49 1.00 -26.35
N TYR A 248 6.07 0.83 -27.54
CA TYR A 248 5.46 1.18 -28.82
C TYR A 248 5.72 0.05 -29.85
N PRO A 249 5.08 -1.12 -29.67
CA PRO A 249 5.13 -2.18 -30.67
C PRO A 249 4.53 -1.63 -31.97
N SER A 250 5.31 -1.62 -33.05
CA SER A 250 4.86 -1.13 -34.34
C SER A 250 3.76 -2.03 -34.89
N GLU A 251 2.62 -1.47 -35.31
CA GLU A 251 1.45 -2.21 -35.84
C GLU A 251 1.75 -3.06 -37.10
N ASP A 252 2.94 -2.93 -37.71
CA ASP A 252 3.41 -3.79 -38.80
C ASP A 252 4.08 -5.11 -38.31
N SER A 253 4.06 -5.41 -37.00
CA SER A 253 4.76 -6.58 -36.42
C SER A 253 3.90 -7.84 -36.23
N ASP A 254 2.72 -7.94 -36.85
CA ASP A 254 1.87 -9.14 -36.78
C ASP A 254 2.46 -10.37 -37.51
N HIS A 255 3.68 -10.25 -38.05
CA HIS A 255 4.48 -11.37 -38.55
C HIS A 255 5.70 -11.74 -37.69
N ALA A 256 5.88 -11.15 -36.51
CA ALA A 256 7.05 -11.38 -35.66
C ALA A 256 6.79 -12.27 -34.43
N ALA A 257 5.89 -13.25 -34.56
CA ALA A 257 5.86 -14.41 -33.68
C ALA A 257 6.55 -15.59 -34.36
N SER A 258 7.85 -15.47 -34.63
CA SER A 258 8.70 -16.63 -34.91
C SER A 258 10.16 -16.27 -34.61
N ASP A 259 10.73 -17.03 -33.69
CA ASP A 259 12.15 -17.18 -33.38
C ASP A 259 12.98 -15.92 -33.08
N CYS A 260 13.28 -15.80 -31.79
CA CYS A 260 14.56 -15.31 -31.35
C CYS A 260 15.64 -16.24 -31.92
N GLU A 261 16.35 -15.82 -32.98
CA GLU A 261 17.80 -15.98 -33.24
C GLU A 261 18.12 -15.34 -34.61
N ASP A 262 19.18 -14.52 -34.66
CA ASP A 262 19.71 -13.81 -35.84
C ASP A 262 18.78 -12.80 -36.57
N GLY A 263 18.71 -11.59 -36.01
CA GLY A 263 18.50 -10.41 -36.85
C GLY A 263 19.62 -10.31 -37.89
N PRO A 264 19.34 -9.89 -39.14
CA PRO A 264 20.35 -9.87 -40.20
C PRO A 264 21.57 -9.04 -39.76
N VAL A 265 22.73 -9.70 -39.67
CA VAL A 265 24.01 -9.09 -39.34
C VAL A 265 24.26 -7.93 -40.30
N LEU A 266 24.24 -6.71 -39.78
CA LEU A 266 24.56 -5.53 -40.60
C LEU A 266 26.03 -5.61 -41.03
N PRO A 267 26.34 -5.36 -42.32
CA PRO A 267 27.72 -5.33 -42.78
C PRO A 267 28.51 -4.25 -42.04
N GLU A 268 29.69 -4.63 -41.57
CA GLU A 268 30.61 -3.73 -40.88
C GLU A 268 31.06 -2.58 -41.81
N ILE A 269 31.06 -1.35 -41.30
CA ILE A 269 31.53 -0.19 -42.06
C ILE A 269 33.05 -0.15 -42.07
N ILE A 270 33.62 -0.41 -43.25
CA ILE A 270 35.05 -0.28 -43.51
C ILE A 270 35.38 1.20 -43.67
N VAL A 271 36.41 1.68 -42.96
CA VAL A 271 36.94 3.04 -43.11
C VAL A 271 38.16 3.07 -44.03
N ASP A 272 38.39 4.20 -44.70
CA ASP A 272 39.63 4.48 -45.43
C ASP A 272 40.74 5.04 -44.51
N ASP A 273 41.91 5.28 -45.08
CA ASP A 273 43.10 5.75 -44.36
C ASP A 273 42.91 7.14 -43.71
N GLU A 274 41.89 7.90 -44.14
CA GLU A 274 41.52 9.21 -43.60
C GLU A 274 40.36 9.10 -42.57
N GLY A 275 39.88 7.88 -42.31
CA GLY A 275 38.81 7.59 -41.35
C GLY A 275 37.39 7.78 -41.89
N TYR A 276 37.21 7.99 -43.20
CA TYR A 276 35.88 8.09 -43.82
C TYR A 276 35.33 6.71 -44.17
N ALA A 277 34.00 6.57 -44.09
CA ALA A 277 33.32 5.32 -44.44
C ALA A 277 33.42 5.02 -45.95
N LYS A 278 33.76 3.78 -46.29
CA LYS A 278 33.52 3.19 -47.61
C LYS A 278 32.10 2.67 -47.68
N LEU A 279 31.54 2.63 -48.89
CA LEU A 279 30.14 2.25 -49.08
C LEU A 279 29.96 0.75 -48.80
N PRO A 280 29.18 0.33 -47.78
CA PRO A 280 28.97 -1.08 -47.48
C PRO A 280 27.99 -1.70 -48.48
N LEU A 281 27.95 -3.03 -48.57
CA LEU A 281 26.90 -3.73 -49.34
C LEU A 281 25.54 -3.58 -48.65
N ARG A 282 24.48 -3.38 -49.42
CA ARG A 282 23.10 -3.26 -48.89
C ARG A 282 22.14 -4.34 -49.34
N ASP A 283 22.60 -5.30 -50.14
CA ASP A 283 21.74 -6.33 -50.73
C ASP A 283 21.14 -7.21 -49.63
N GLY A 284 19.82 -7.40 -49.68
CA GLY A 284 19.07 -8.19 -48.68
C GLY A 284 18.80 -7.49 -47.35
N ILE A 285 19.19 -6.21 -47.19
CA ILE A 285 18.96 -5.47 -45.95
C ILE A 285 17.62 -4.73 -46.02
N GLY A 286 16.74 -5.00 -45.06
CA GLY A 286 15.46 -4.28 -44.91
C GLY A 286 15.63 -2.80 -44.58
N LEU A 287 14.58 -2.00 -44.77
CA LEU A 287 14.64 -0.54 -44.62
C LEU A 287 15.25 -0.07 -43.29
N LYS A 288 14.91 -0.72 -42.17
CA LYS A 288 15.47 -0.40 -40.85
C LYS A 288 16.99 -0.58 -40.80
N GLY A 289 17.51 -1.65 -41.40
CA GLY A 289 18.96 -1.88 -41.48
C GLY A 289 19.65 -0.88 -42.42
N GLN A 290 18.98 -0.45 -43.50
CA GLN A 290 19.50 0.60 -44.38
C GLN A 290 19.57 1.96 -43.66
N HIS A 291 18.59 2.29 -42.81
CA HIS A 291 18.66 3.49 -41.96
C HIS A 291 19.89 3.45 -41.04
N GLU A 292 20.21 2.28 -40.49
CA GLU A 292 21.34 2.12 -39.58
C GLU A 292 22.70 2.21 -40.28
N LEU A 293 22.80 1.68 -41.51
CA LEU A 293 23.97 1.89 -42.35
C LEU A 293 24.17 3.37 -42.69
N ILE A 294 23.10 4.09 -43.03
CA ILE A 294 23.17 5.54 -43.27
C ILE A 294 23.65 6.26 -42.01
N ARG A 295 23.09 5.96 -40.83
CA ARG A 295 23.55 6.57 -39.57
C ARG A 295 25.02 6.33 -39.32
N SER A 296 25.47 5.09 -39.52
CA SER A 296 26.84 4.68 -39.30
C SER A 296 27.81 5.40 -40.26
N ILE A 297 27.42 5.62 -41.54
CA ILE A 297 28.20 6.42 -42.51
C ILE A 297 28.33 7.88 -42.05
N PHE A 298 27.23 8.51 -41.63
CA PHE A 298 27.23 9.88 -41.13
C PHE A 298 28.03 10.02 -39.83
N HIS A 299 27.89 9.07 -38.91
CA HIS A 299 28.61 9.05 -37.62
C HIS A 299 30.12 8.94 -37.82
N THR A 300 30.54 8.04 -38.70
CA THR A 300 31.95 7.87 -39.07
C THR A 300 32.52 9.15 -39.64
N SER A 301 31.80 9.79 -40.57
CA SER A 301 32.24 11.05 -41.19
C SER A 301 32.26 12.22 -40.20
N TYR A 302 31.33 12.24 -39.23
CA TYR A 302 31.29 13.26 -38.18
C TYR A 302 32.41 13.09 -37.15
N LYS A 303 32.80 11.85 -36.86
CA LYS A 303 33.93 11.52 -36.00
C LYS A 303 35.24 12.06 -36.56
N VAL A 304 35.43 12.02 -37.89
CA VAL A 304 36.58 12.65 -38.55
C VAL A 304 36.58 14.16 -38.33
N CYS A 305 35.44 14.82 -38.52
CA CYS A 305 35.30 16.28 -38.36
C CYS A 305 35.50 16.76 -36.91
N THR A 306 35.03 15.99 -35.92
CA THR A 306 35.08 16.37 -34.50
C THR A 306 36.33 15.86 -33.76
N GLY A 307 37.05 14.90 -34.33
CA GLY A 307 38.14 14.19 -33.66
C GLY A 307 37.68 13.33 -32.47
N GLY A 308 36.40 12.96 -32.41
CA GLY A 308 35.81 12.20 -31.30
C GLY A 308 34.50 11.49 -31.66
N SER A 309 34.06 10.54 -30.84
CA SER A 309 32.81 9.79 -31.08
C SER A 309 31.60 10.57 -30.54
N ARG A 310 31.32 11.75 -31.11
CA ARG A 310 30.13 12.54 -30.78
C ARG A 310 28.95 12.12 -31.67
N PRO A 311 27.71 12.13 -31.15
CA PRO A 311 26.54 11.82 -31.95
C PRO A 311 26.30 12.90 -33.01
N VAL A 312 25.83 12.50 -34.18
CA VAL A 312 25.52 13.40 -35.29
C VAL A 312 24.35 14.32 -34.89
N PRO A 313 24.49 15.66 -34.95
CA PRO A 313 23.45 16.59 -34.54
C PRO A 313 22.36 16.74 -35.62
N TRP A 314 21.56 15.70 -35.84
CA TRP A 314 20.56 15.63 -36.92
C TRP A 314 19.64 16.85 -37.01
N GLY A 315 19.14 17.38 -35.88
CA GLY A 315 18.25 18.54 -35.87
C GLY A 315 18.89 19.80 -36.45
N VAL A 316 20.19 20.01 -36.20
CA VAL A 316 20.92 21.19 -36.69
C VAL A 316 21.28 21.02 -38.17
N ILE A 317 21.68 19.82 -38.57
CA ILE A 317 21.99 19.49 -39.96
C ILE A 317 20.73 19.60 -40.82
N THR A 318 19.58 19.10 -40.34
CA THR A 318 18.29 19.16 -41.04
C THR A 318 17.86 20.61 -41.30
N ALA A 319 18.06 21.50 -40.32
CA ALA A 319 17.69 22.92 -40.45
C ALA A 319 18.57 23.68 -41.45
N SER A 320 19.84 23.32 -41.60
CA SER A 320 20.77 24.03 -42.50
C SER A 320 21.89 23.13 -43.04
N PRO A 321 21.60 22.18 -43.94
CA PRO A 321 22.57 21.16 -44.36
C PRO A 321 23.84 21.76 -44.97
N SER A 322 23.69 22.82 -45.77
CA SER A 322 24.80 23.51 -46.46
C SER A 322 25.83 24.15 -45.53
N ASN A 323 25.48 24.38 -44.25
CA ASN A 323 26.39 24.94 -43.26
C ASN A 323 27.28 23.87 -42.61
N TYR A 324 26.89 22.59 -42.72
CA TYR A 324 27.54 21.48 -42.01
C TYR A 324 28.12 20.44 -42.96
N LEU A 325 27.56 20.28 -44.16
CA LEU A 325 27.97 19.29 -45.14
C LEU A 325 28.62 19.94 -46.37
N GLU A 326 29.67 19.32 -46.88
CA GLU A 326 30.31 19.74 -48.12
C GLU A 326 29.32 19.68 -49.30
N PRO A 327 29.28 20.71 -50.16
CA PRO A 327 28.47 20.68 -51.38
C PRO A 327 28.69 19.40 -52.20
N GLY A 328 27.59 18.72 -52.51
CA GLY A 328 27.62 17.47 -53.26
C GLY A 328 27.74 16.20 -52.40
N SER A 329 27.91 16.29 -51.08
CA SER A 329 27.83 15.12 -50.17
C SER A 329 26.47 14.43 -50.17
N VAL A 330 25.42 15.18 -50.54
CA VAL A 330 24.04 14.71 -50.72
C VAL A 330 23.53 15.10 -52.11
N PRO A 331 22.51 14.40 -52.65
CA PRO A 331 21.96 14.74 -53.95
C PRO A 331 21.42 16.17 -54.01
N THR A 332 21.50 16.82 -55.17
CA THR A 332 20.92 18.16 -55.36
C THR A 332 19.43 18.16 -55.05
N GLY A 333 18.98 19.09 -54.20
CA GLY A 333 17.59 19.19 -53.75
C GLY A 333 17.15 18.08 -52.79
N PHE A 334 18.07 17.35 -52.17
CA PHE A 334 17.76 16.36 -51.14
C PHE A 334 17.52 17.03 -49.78
N VAL A 335 16.41 16.67 -49.11
CA VAL A 335 16.10 17.14 -47.76
C VAL A 335 16.72 16.20 -46.75
N VAL A 336 17.82 16.63 -46.12
CA VAL A 336 18.49 15.85 -45.07
C VAL A 336 17.62 15.82 -43.81
N LYS A 337 17.38 14.63 -43.27
CA LYS A 337 16.65 14.39 -42.02
C LYS A 337 17.27 13.20 -41.29
N ASP A 338 16.84 12.92 -40.06
CA ASP A 338 17.23 11.68 -39.39
C ASP A 338 16.83 10.47 -40.25
N PRO A 339 17.71 9.46 -40.42
CA PRO A 339 17.38 8.25 -41.17
C PRO A 339 16.08 7.57 -40.74
N SER A 340 15.63 7.63 -39.47
CA SER A 340 14.33 7.05 -39.07
C SER A 340 13.12 7.72 -39.70
N HIS A 341 13.29 8.93 -40.25
CA HIS A 341 12.24 9.67 -40.94
C HIS A 341 12.35 9.60 -42.46
N MET A 342 13.34 8.87 -42.98
CA MET A 342 13.49 8.65 -44.42
C MET A 342 12.56 7.54 -44.89
N LYS A 343 11.93 7.76 -46.05
CA LYS A 343 11.20 6.73 -46.78
C LYS A 343 12.16 5.97 -47.68
N THR A 344 11.74 4.78 -48.13
CA THR A 344 12.51 3.92 -49.04
C THR A 344 13.02 4.67 -50.27
N GLU A 345 12.24 5.57 -50.85
CA GLU A 345 12.63 6.34 -52.04
C GLU A 345 13.78 7.32 -51.74
N GLU A 346 13.78 7.92 -50.55
CA GLU A 346 14.80 8.87 -50.12
C GLU A 346 16.11 8.15 -49.76
N VAL A 347 16.01 7.03 -49.04
CA VAL A 347 17.14 6.13 -48.76
C VAL A 347 17.80 5.69 -50.06
N ASN A 348 17.01 5.21 -51.03
CA ASN A 348 17.52 4.78 -52.33
C ASN A 348 18.16 5.91 -53.12
N ARG A 349 17.55 7.11 -53.12
CA ARG A 349 18.09 8.28 -53.81
C ARG A 349 19.43 8.72 -53.22
N LEU A 350 19.57 8.71 -51.90
CA LEU A 350 20.82 9.03 -51.21
C LEU A 350 21.89 7.96 -51.50
N TRP A 351 21.51 6.68 -51.45
CA TRP A 351 22.42 5.58 -51.68
C TRP A 351 22.98 5.54 -53.11
N MET A 352 22.12 5.71 -54.14
CA MET A 352 22.58 5.79 -55.53
C MET A 352 23.55 6.95 -55.78
N HIS A 353 23.36 8.06 -55.06
CA HIS A 353 24.29 9.19 -55.12
C HIS A 353 25.65 8.84 -54.52
N TRP A 354 25.66 8.12 -53.39
CA TRP A 354 26.89 7.61 -52.78
C TRP A 354 27.58 6.51 -53.61
N GLU A 355 26.85 5.65 -54.30
CA GLU A 355 27.41 4.70 -55.27
C GLU A 355 28.20 5.44 -56.36
N ARG A 356 27.63 6.52 -56.91
CA ARG A 356 28.30 7.35 -57.92
C ARG A 356 29.53 8.08 -57.38
N ARG A 357 29.46 8.60 -56.15
CA ARG A 357 30.61 9.24 -55.48
C ARG A 357 31.72 8.22 -55.21
N SER A 358 31.37 7.05 -54.70
CA SER A 358 32.32 5.97 -54.45
C SER A 358 33.00 5.51 -55.74
N ALA A 359 32.26 5.38 -56.85
CA ALA A 359 32.80 5.00 -58.16
C ALA A 359 33.80 6.03 -58.73
N THR A 360 33.71 7.28 -58.29
CA THR A 360 34.63 8.37 -58.68
C THR A 360 35.70 8.66 -57.61
N ASN A 361 35.87 7.75 -56.65
CA ASN A 361 36.79 7.90 -55.50
C ASN A 361 36.55 9.16 -54.66
N GLN A 362 35.31 9.64 -54.62
CA GLN A 362 34.90 10.73 -53.75
C GLN A 362 34.38 10.17 -52.42
N LYS A 363 34.65 10.89 -51.32
CA LYS A 363 34.12 10.56 -49.98
C LYS A 363 32.60 10.62 -50.00
N LEU A 364 31.93 9.71 -49.30
CA LEU A 364 30.47 9.60 -49.31
C LEU A 364 29.81 10.85 -48.71
N VAL A 365 30.25 11.24 -47.51
CA VAL A 365 29.78 12.42 -46.78
C VAL A 365 30.98 13.11 -46.15
N VAL A 366 31.06 14.44 -46.29
CA VAL A 366 32.11 15.25 -45.65
C VAL A 366 31.45 16.35 -44.82
N PHE A 367 31.83 16.44 -43.55
CA PHE A 367 31.41 17.53 -42.67
C PHE A 367 32.40 18.68 -42.74
N ILE A 368 31.93 19.86 -43.12
CA ILE A 368 32.71 21.10 -43.17
C ILE A 368 32.67 21.88 -41.86
N LYS A 369 31.68 21.60 -41.01
CA LYS A 369 31.51 22.23 -39.70
C LYS A 369 30.92 21.23 -38.71
N ALA A 370 31.36 21.31 -37.46
CA ALA A 370 30.75 20.63 -36.32
C ALA A 370 30.00 21.63 -35.43
N LYS A 371 29.18 21.12 -34.51
CA LYS A 371 28.53 21.96 -33.50
C LYS A 371 29.62 22.50 -32.57
N ASP A 372 29.56 23.77 -32.19
CA ASP A 372 30.65 24.43 -31.47
C ASP A 372 31.04 23.72 -30.14
N ALA A 373 30.07 23.05 -29.49
CA ALA A 373 30.30 22.26 -28.28
C ALA A 373 31.01 20.91 -28.51
N ASP A 374 31.05 20.43 -29.76
CA ASP A 374 31.56 19.11 -30.13
C ASP A 374 33.01 19.13 -30.62
N ILE A 375 33.55 20.32 -30.96
CA ILE A 375 34.94 20.49 -31.37
C ILE A 375 35.86 20.38 -30.15
N ARG A 376 36.79 19.42 -30.16
CA ARG A 376 37.87 19.37 -29.16
C ARG A 376 38.82 20.54 -29.40
N VAL A 377 38.71 21.59 -28.58
CA VAL A 377 39.70 22.68 -28.54
C VAL A 377 41.04 22.12 -28.07
N THR A 378 41.92 21.82 -29.02
CA THR A 378 43.30 21.45 -28.74
C THR A 378 44.11 22.70 -28.46
N GLY A 379 44.07 23.17 -27.21
CA GLY A 379 45.14 23.98 -26.64
C GLY A 379 44.81 25.38 -26.13
N LYS A 380 45.03 25.53 -24.82
CA LYS A 380 45.57 26.68 -24.07
C LYS A 380 44.61 27.49 -23.18
N SER A 381 45.05 27.53 -21.92
CA SER A 381 44.89 28.57 -20.89
C SER A 381 43.52 28.77 -20.24
N LYS A 382 43.49 28.34 -18.97
CA LYS A 382 42.65 28.86 -17.88
C LYS A 382 42.53 30.39 -17.97
N THR A 383 41.32 30.93 -17.90
CA THR A 383 41.06 32.14 -17.11
C THR A 383 39.68 32.00 -16.48
N LYS A 384 39.69 31.91 -15.14
CA LYS A 384 38.53 31.93 -14.28
C LYS A 384 38.02 33.37 -14.26
N VAL A 385 36.88 33.64 -14.87
CA VAL A 385 36.17 34.92 -14.68
C VAL A 385 34.91 34.62 -13.87
N VAL A 386 34.98 35.07 -12.62
CA VAL A 386 33.82 35.29 -11.76
C VAL A 386 33.03 36.43 -12.38
N SER A 387 31.75 36.20 -12.66
CA SER A 387 30.80 37.27 -12.94
C SER A 387 29.58 37.06 -12.05
N THR A 388 29.61 37.76 -10.93
CA THR A 388 28.45 38.24 -10.17
C THR A 388 27.63 39.12 -11.11
N LEU A 389 26.31 38.92 -11.17
CA LEU A 389 25.35 39.96 -11.52
C LEU A 389 23.99 39.55 -10.94
N ASP A 390 23.57 40.39 -10.00
CA ASP A 390 22.24 40.50 -9.42
C ASP A 390 21.18 40.76 -10.50
N LEU A 391 20.00 40.17 -10.33
CA LEU A 391 18.71 40.78 -10.67
C LEU A 391 17.63 40.16 -9.75
N ASP A 392 17.14 40.99 -8.82
CA ASP A 392 15.80 40.97 -8.24
C ASP A 392 14.74 40.98 -9.41
N GLU A 393 13.51 40.47 -9.31
CA GLU A 393 12.39 40.93 -8.49
C GLU A 393 11.18 39.97 -8.67
N GLU A 394 10.40 39.85 -7.60
CA GLU A 394 8.93 39.71 -7.52
C GLU A 394 8.18 38.53 -8.16
N ASP A 395 7.54 37.70 -7.30
CA ASP A 395 6.07 37.64 -7.25
C ASP A 395 5.60 37.09 -5.88
N GLN A 396 5.04 37.97 -5.05
CA GLN A 396 4.34 37.63 -3.82
C GLN A 396 2.83 37.56 -4.10
N GLY A 397 2.23 36.41 -3.85
CA GLY A 397 0.76 36.26 -3.82
C GLY A 397 0.32 35.39 -2.65
N ARG A 398 0.00 36.02 -1.51
CA ARG A 398 -0.75 35.43 -0.39
C ARG A 398 -2.04 36.25 -0.14
N PRO A 399 -3.02 35.71 0.61
CA PRO A 399 -4.40 35.57 0.15
C PRO A 399 -5.34 36.62 0.72
N ALA A 400 -6.52 36.78 0.11
CA ALA A 400 -7.62 37.56 0.66
C ALA A 400 -8.54 36.69 1.54
N PRO A 401 -9.06 37.24 2.67
CA PRO A 401 -9.93 36.53 3.60
C PRO A 401 -11.40 36.73 3.22
N PHE A 402 -12.19 35.65 3.26
CA PHE A 402 -13.64 35.75 3.35
C PHE A 402 -14.08 35.28 4.73
N ALA A 403 -14.38 36.24 5.59
CA ALA A 403 -15.18 36.05 6.78
C ALA A 403 -16.66 36.17 6.38
N SER A 404 -17.44 35.11 6.59
CA SER A 404 -18.90 35.18 6.62
C SER A 404 -19.38 34.65 7.96
N HIS A 405 -19.85 35.57 8.80
CA HIS A 405 -20.68 35.30 9.97
C HIS A 405 -21.93 34.50 9.56
N PHE A 406 -22.11 33.32 10.16
CA PHE A 406 -23.44 32.73 10.33
C PHE A 406 -23.54 32.15 11.74
N THR A 407 -24.28 32.85 12.59
CA THR A 407 -24.75 32.38 13.89
C THR A 407 -26.15 31.83 13.71
N GLU A 408 -26.38 30.52 13.92
CA GLU A 408 -27.57 30.03 14.64
C GLU A 408 -27.55 28.51 14.90
N ARG A 409 -27.86 28.18 16.17
CA ARG A 409 -28.52 26.98 16.73
C ARG A 409 -27.79 25.64 16.80
N THR A 410 -27.12 25.49 17.93
CA THR A 410 -27.13 24.36 18.89
C THR A 410 -27.90 23.10 18.45
N THR A 411 -27.21 22.23 17.74
CA THR A 411 -27.32 20.78 17.87
C THR A 411 -26.08 20.29 18.62
N GLN A 412 -26.25 19.40 19.60
CA GLN A 412 -25.13 18.78 20.30
C GLN A 412 -24.13 18.20 19.27
N PRO A 413 -22.84 18.58 19.34
CA PRO A 413 -21.84 18.04 18.42
C PRO A 413 -21.65 16.55 18.72
N ALA A 414 -21.50 15.75 17.66
CA ALA A 414 -21.18 14.34 17.76
C ALA A 414 -19.90 14.15 18.58
N ALA A 415 -19.94 13.24 19.55
CA ALA A 415 -18.93 13.02 20.59
C ALA A 415 -17.61 12.37 20.08
N HIS A 416 -17.09 12.75 18.91
CA HIS A 416 -16.11 11.94 18.19
C HIS A 416 -14.64 12.40 18.24
N GLU A 417 -14.29 13.46 18.96
CA GLU A 417 -12.91 14.01 18.92
C GLU A 417 -12.39 14.53 20.27
N THR A 418 -12.80 13.93 21.39
CA THR A 418 -12.21 14.28 22.68
C THR A 418 -10.88 13.53 22.89
N THR A 419 -9.83 14.26 23.26
CA THR A 419 -8.53 13.70 23.66
C THR A 419 -8.52 13.38 25.15
N PRO A 420 -7.72 12.40 25.62
CA PRO A 420 -7.66 12.03 27.04
C PRO A 420 -7.38 13.19 28.00
N ASP A 421 -6.55 14.16 27.61
CA ASP A 421 -6.16 15.32 28.42
C ASP A 421 -7.31 16.32 28.69
N ASP A 422 -8.29 16.39 27.80
CA ASP A 422 -9.48 17.22 27.94
C ASP A 422 -10.54 16.60 28.87
N VAL A 423 -10.36 15.35 29.31
CA VAL A 423 -11.35 14.60 30.10
C VAL A 423 -11.17 14.84 31.60
N ALA A 424 -12.19 15.44 32.22
CA ALA A 424 -12.23 15.61 33.67
C ALA A 424 -12.23 14.23 34.40
N ILE A 425 -11.62 14.18 35.59
CA ILE A 425 -11.44 12.92 36.36
C ILE A 425 -12.77 12.16 36.54
N ASN A 426 -13.86 12.87 36.79
CA ASN A 426 -15.18 12.28 37.04
C ASN A 426 -15.81 11.67 35.77
N ASP A 427 -15.38 12.11 34.59
CA ASP A 427 -15.95 11.71 33.30
C ASP A 427 -15.11 10.63 32.61
N ARG A 428 -14.00 10.20 33.25
CA ARG A 428 -13.05 9.23 32.67
C ARG A 428 -13.70 7.90 32.28
N TYR A 429 -14.59 7.36 33.10
CA TYR A 429 -15.28 6.11 32.76
C TYR A 429 -16.21 6.27 31.57
N THR A 430 -16.97 7.36 31.51
CA THR A 430 -17.81 7.68 30.36
C THR A 430 -16.99 7.85 29.10
N PHE A 431 -15.84 8.52 29.18
CA PHE A 431 -14.90 8.60 28.07
C PHE A 431 -14.40 7.22 27.62
N LEU A 432 -13.99 6.35 28.55
CA LEU A 432 -13.56 4.99 28.21
C LEU A 432 -14.65 4.23 27.46
N GLU A 433 -15.92 4.32 27.86
CA GLU A 433 -17.05 3.70 27.17
C GLU A 433 -17.23 4.20 25.72
N THR A 434 -16.83 5.45 25.43
CA THR A 434 -16.90 5.99 24.05
C THR A 434 -15.82 5.47 23.12
N LEU A 435 -14.70 4.96 23.66
CA LEU A 435 -13.56 4.52 22.86
C LEU A 435 -13.84 3.24 22.05
N SER A 436 -14.75 2.38 22.54
CA SER A 436 -15.12 1.14 21.86
C SER A 436 -16.51 0.65 22.26
N LYS A 437 -17.23 0.07 21.30
CA LYS A 437 -18.52 -0.63 21.53
C LYS A 437 -18.34 -2.15 21.68
N ASN A 438 -17.11 -2.62 21.89
CA ASN A 438 -16.83 -4.05 22.09
C ASN A 438 -17.32 -4.48 23.49
N GLU A 439 -18.08 -5.58 23.55
CA GLU A 439 -18.73 -6.04 24.79
C GLU A 439 -17.72 -6.39 25.89
N ASN A 440 -16.63 -7.12 25.56
CA ASN A 440 -15.60 -7.50 26.54
C ASN A 440 -14.86 -6.26 27.07
N TYR A 441 -14.65 -5.26 26.21
CA TYR A 441 -14.01 -4.02 26.64
C TYR A 441 -14.93 -3.20 27.56
N LEU A 442 -16.23 -3.12 27.27
CA LEU A 442 -17.19 -2.45 28.15
C LEU A 442 -17.31 -3.19 29.50
N GLU A 443 -17.34 -4.52 29.49
CA GLU A 443 -17.28 -5.32 30.72
C GLU A 443 -16.00 -5.05 31.54
N LEU A 444 -14.85 -4.89 30.87
CA LEU A 444 -13.60 -4.50 31.51
C LEU A 444 -13.67 -3.10 32.16
N VAL A 445 -14.30 -2.13 31.49
CA VAL A 445 -14.52 -0.78 32.03
C VAL A 445 -15.42 -0.84 33.27
N ASP A 446 -16.53 -1.58 33.21
CA ASP A 446 -17.46 -1.75 34.33
C ASP A 446 -16.82 -2.47 35.52
N THR A 447 -16.12 -3.57 35.27
CA THR A 447 -15.39 -4.32 36.29
C THR A 447 -14.34 -3.43 36.99
N THR A 448 -13.70 -2.54 36.24
CA THR A 448 -12.73 -1.59 36.82
C THR A 448 -13.41 -0.49 37.64
N ARG A 449 -14.64 -0.12 37.30
CA ARG A 449 -15.46 0.78 38.13
C ARG A 449 -15.78 0.10 39.47
N ASP A 450 -16.12 -1.18 39.46
CA ASP A 450 -16.36 -1.96 40.68
C ASP A 450 -15.10 -2.06 41.55
N LEU A 451 -13.95 -2.33 40.92
CA LEU A 451 -12.65 -2.31 41.61
C LEU A 451 -12.37 -0.95 42.28
N ALA A 452 -12.77 0.16 41.65
CA ALA A 452 -12.61 1.49 42.21
C ALA A 452 -13.55 1.78 43.39
N ILE A 453 -14.73 1.20 43.41
CA ILE A 453 -15.65 1.30 44.55
C ILE A 453 -15.08 0.55 45.75
N LEU A 454 -14.54 -0.66 45.55
CA LEU A 454 -13.92 -1.45 46.61
C LEU A 454 -12.64 -0.81 47.15
N ALA A 455 -11.76 -0.32 46.27
CA ALA A 455 -10.49 0.29 46.69
C ALA A 455 -10.66 1.58 47.51
N LYS A 456 -11.82 2.27 47.44
CA LYS A 456 -12.10 3.41 48.32
C LYS A 456 -12.17 3.02 49.80
N GLN A 457 -12.45 1.75 50.10
CA GLN A 457 -12.49 1.23 51.46
C GLN A 457 -11.09 0.93 51.97
N ASN A 458 -10.17 0.50 51.09
CA ASN A 458 -8.81 0.12 51.41
C ASN A 458 -7.81 0.81 50.46
N PRO A 459 -7.26 1.99 50.84
CA PRO A 459 -6.36 2.74 49.97
C PRO A 459 -5.05 1.99 49.72
N ILE A 460 -4.80 1.64 48.46
CA ILE A 460 -3.61 0.92 48.01
C ILE A 460 -2.52 1.93 47.61
N SER A 461 -1.27 1.69 47.99
CA SER A 461 -0.13 2.51 47.53
C SER A 461 0.05 2.45 46.02
N GLU A 462 0.15 3.62 45.39
CA GLU A 462 0.37 3.75 43.96
C GLU A 462 1.80 3.34 43.58
N ARG A 463 1.93 2.51 42.55
CA ARG A 463 3.21 2.24 41.89
C ARG A 463 3.17 2.88 40.51
N HIS A 464 4.23 3.61 40.16
CA HIS A 464 4.44 4.06 38.79
C HIS A 464 4.56 2.85 37.86
N GLN A 465 3.75 2.84 36.81
CA GLN A 465 3.81 1.83 35.76
C GLN A 465 4.64 2.35 34.58
N ASP A 466 5.44 1.47 33.99
CA ASP A 466 6.11 1.75 32.73
C ASP A 466 5.16 1.40 31.58
N LEU A 467 4.29 2.34 31.19
CA LEU A 467 3.34 2.17 30.08
C LEU A 467 3.76 2.98 28.84
N PRO A 468 3.20 2.72 27.64
CA PRO A 468 3.37 3.60 26.50
C PRO A 468 2.91 5.02 26.83
N THR A 469 3.59 6.05 26.32
CA THR A 469 3.32 7.46 26.67
C THR A 469 1.92 7.92 26.29
N TRP A 470 1.29 7.29 25.30
CA TRP A 470 -0.08 7.57 24.87
C TRP A 470 -1.14 6.84 25.69
N ALA A 471 -0.76 5.89 26.55
CA ALA A 471 -1.65 5.23 27.50
C ALA A 471 -1.69 6.01 28.83
N ASP A 472 -1.77 7.34 28.74
CA ASP A 472 -1.77 8.26 29.86
C ASP A 472 -2.85 9.32 29.66
N TRP A 473 -3.44 9.79 30.76
CA TRP A 473 -4.50 10.80 30.73
C TRP A 473 -4.00 12.20 30.35
N SER A 474 -2.69 12.42 30.21
CA SER A 474 -2.10 13.65 29.65
C SER A 474 -1.88 13.59 28.13
N TRP A 475 -2.30 12.50 27.47
CA TRP A 475 -2.20 12.39 26.02
C TRP A 475 -3.14 13.37 25.32
N SER A 476 -2.55 14.31 24.57
CA SER A 476 -3.25 15.43 23.93
C SER A 476 -3.50 15.26 22.43
N GLU A 477 -3.07 14.14 21.84
CA GLU A 477 -3.19 13.94 20.40
C GLU A 477 -4.45 13.15 20.05
N ASN A 478 -5.08 13.55 18.96
CA ASN A 478 -6.28 12.88 18.46
C ASN A 478 -5.99 11.45 17.98
N TYR A 479 -4.81 11.22 17.40
CA TYR A 479 -4.39 9.93 16.83
C TYR A 479 -3.22 9.37 17.63
N LEU A 480 -3.02 8.04 17.58
CA LEU A 480 -1.77 7.45 18.05
C LEU A 480 -0.61 7.81 17.12
N SER A 481 0.61 7.70 17.64
CA SER A 481 1.81 8.13 16.94
C SER A 481 2.10 7.28 15.68
N GLU A 482 2.77 7.88 14.69
CA GLU A 482 3.07 7.24 13.39
C GLU A 482 3.76 5.87 13.54
N ASP A 483 4.61 5.70 14.53
CA ASP A 483 5.33 4.47 14.84
C ASP A 483 4.41 3.30 15.24
N ILE A 484 3.28 3.57 15.90
CA ILE A 484 2.25 2.55 16.18
C ILE A 484 1.58 2.10 14.87
N HIS A 485 1.36 3.02 13.93
CA HIS A 485 0.75 2.72 12.64
C HIS A 485 1.72 2.12 11.63
N THR A 486 3.01 2.43 11.68
CA THR A 486 3.96 2.00 10.63
C THR A 486 4.75 0.75 11.00
N SER A 487 4.83 0.40 12.29
CA SER A 487 5.64 -0.72 12.78
C SER A 487 4.79 -1.74 13.55
N TYR A 488 4.43 -2.84 12.89
CA TYR A 488 3.70 -3.95 13.52
C TYR A 488 4.41 -4.49 14.77
N VAL A 489 5.75 -4.48 14.79
CA VAL A 489 6.55 -4.88 15.95
C VAL A 489 6.32 -3.94 17.15
N THR A 490 6.28 -2.63 16.90
CA THR A 490 6.05 -1.62 17.95
C THR A 490 4.62 -1.67 18.46
N LEU A 491 3.67 -1.85 17.55
CA LEU A 491 2.25 -2.06 17.83
C LEU A 491 2.04 -3.26 18.77
N MET A 492 2.57 -4.43 18.39
CA MET A 492 2.45 -5.66 19.19
C MET A 492 3.22 -5.58 20.52
N ALA A 493 4.40 -4.95 20.53
CA ALA A 493 5.15 -4.75 21.77
C ALA A 493 4.37 -3.86 22.76
N SER A 494 3.69 -2.82 22.26
CA SER A 494 2.85 -1.94 23.08
C SER A 494 1.62 -2.68 23.62
N LEU A 495 0.95 -3.48 22.78
CA LEU A 495 -0.18 -4.31 23.21
C LEU A 495 0.26 -5.31 24.29
N ASN A 496 1.38 -6.00 24.09
CA ASN A 496 1.93 -6.93 25.08
C ASN A 496 2.30 -6.23 26.40
N LYS A 497 2.80 -4.98 26.33
CA LYS A 497 3.10 -4.16 27.52
C LYS A 497 1.84 -3.83 28.32
N LEU A 498 0.75 -3.47 27.63
CA LEU A 498 -0.55 -3.24 28.26
C LEU A 498 -1.12 -4.53 28.88
N GLN A 499 -1.06 -5.64 28.13
CA GLN A 499 -1.58 -6.94 28.54
C GLN A 499 -0.88 -7.51 29.78
N THR A 500 0.45 -7.37 29.85
CA THR A 500 1.27 -7.94 30.94
C THR A 500 1.49 -6.98 32.11
N CYS A 501 0.92 -5.77 32.05
CA CYS A 501 1.06 -4.77 33.08
C CYS A 501 0.37 -5.24 34.39
N PRO A 502 1.08 -5.30 35.52
CA PRO A 502 0.48 -5.74 36.77
C PRO A 502 -0.58 -4.74 37.26
N ILE A 503 -1.80 -5.24 37.44
CA ILE A 503 -2.90 -4.48 38.01
C ILE A 503 -2.95 -4.76 39.51
N SER A 504 -2.69 -3.72 40.31
CA SER A 504 -2.78 -3.77 41.78
C SER A 504 -3.97 -3.01 42.34
N GLY A 505 -4.66 -2.22 41.52
CA GLY A 505 -5.79 -1.39 41.92
C GLY A 505 -6.24 -0.42 40.80
N PRO A 506 -7.18 0.49 41.08
CA PRO A 506 -7.79 1.36 40.08
C PRO A 506 -6.80 2.27 39.36
N SER A 507 -5.90 2.94 40.11
CA SER A 507 -4.88 3.83 39.53
C SER A 507 -3.96 3.12 38.54
N SER A 508 -3.78 1.81 38.71
CA SER A 508 -2.95 0.94 37.87
C SER A 508 -3.73 0.30 36.71
N ALA A 509 -5.05 0.12 36.86
CA ALA A 509 -5.91 -0.45 35.83
C ALA A 509 -6.32 0.61 34.79
N MET A 510 -6.63 1.82 35.25
CA MET A 510 -7.18 2.89 34.40
C MET A 510 -6.30 3.25 33.19
N PRO A 511 -4.97 3.44 33.33
CA PRO A 511 -4.10 3.71 32.18
C PRO A 511 -4.00 2.54 31.19
N VAL A 512 -4.01 1.29 31.69
CA VAL A 512 -4.01 0.09 30.84
C VAL A 512 -5.26 0.04 29.96
N ILE A 513 -6.42 0.29 30.57
CA ILE A 513 -7.73 0.24 29.89
C ILE A 513 -7.86 1.41 28.92
N LEU A 514 -7.38 2.60 29.29
CA LEU A 514 -7.27 3.73 28.39
C LEU A 514 -6.45 3.36 27.15
N GLY A 515 -5.27 2.75 27.34
CA GLY A 515 -4.42 2.33 26.23
C GLY A 515 -5.12 1.32 25.30
N ILE A 516 -5.78 0.31 25.86
CA ILE A 516 -6.55 -0.67 25.09
C ILE A 516 -7.70 0.00 24.33
N GLY A 517 -8.44 0.91 24.97
CA GLY A 517 -9.53 1.67 24.34
C GLY A 517 -9.04 2.53 23.17
N LEU A 518 -7.91 3.21 23.33
CA LEU A 518 -7.29 4.00 22.25
C LEU A 518 -6.88 3.13 21.07
N LEU A 519 -6.36 1.91 21.31
CA LEU A 519 -6.05 0.95 20.25
C LEU A 519 -7.31 0.46 19.51
N TYR A 520 -8.43 0.26 20.19
CA TYR A 520 -9.71 -0.04 19.51
C TYR A 520 -10.17 1.13 18.64
N ARG A 521 -10.08 2.35 19.17
CA ARG A 521 -10.46 3.57 18.43
C ARG A 521 -9.63 3.72 17.15
N GLU A 522 -8.31 3.53 17.24
CA GLU A 522 -7.44 3.57 16.06
C GLU A 522 -7.69 2.41 15.09
N SER A 523 -7.90 1.20 15.60
CA SER A 523 -8.23 0.05 14.75
C SER A 523 -9.50 0.31 13.95
N LYS A 524 -10.53 0.88 14.58
CA LYS A 524 -11.76 1.28 13.91
C LYS A 524 -11.48 2.33 12.83
N ARG A 525 -10.76 3.41 13.15
CA ARG A 525 -10.40 4.47 12.18
C ARG A 525 -9.68 3.92 10.96
N VAL A 526 -8.72 3.01 11.17
CA VAL A 526 -7.95 2.38 10.07
C VAL A 526 -8.82 1.47 9.22
N ILE A 527 -9.65 0.62 9.84
CA ILE A 527 -10.51 -0.34 9.13
C ILE A 527 -11.63 0.37 8.36
N GLU A 528 -12.17 1.45 8.92
CA GLU A 528 -13.25 2.24 8.32
C GLU A 528 -12.73 3.38 7.44
N TYR A 529 -11.41 3.48 7.21
CA TYR A 529 -10.82 4.54 6.41
C TYR A 529 -11.25 4.43 4.93
N GLU A 530 -11.99 5.42 4.46
CA GLU A 530 -12.24 5.67 3.03
C GLU A 530 -11.58 7.01 2.65
N GLU A 531 -10.65 7.02 1.68
CA GLU A 531 -9.81 8.19 1.35
C GLU A 531 -10.64 9.39 0.85
N ASP A 532 -11.79 9.14 0.21
CA ASP A 532 -12.74 10.14 -0.26
C ASP A 532 -13.62 10.73 0.85
N GLU A 533 -13.69 10.08 2.01
CA GLU A 533 -14.42 10.55 3.20
C GLU A 533 -13.48 11.06 4.30
N ALA A 534 -12.16 11.00 4.07
CA ALA A 534 -11.15 11.37 5.05
C ALA A 534 -11.16 12.88 5.35
N ASP A 535 -11.22 13.24 6.65
CA ASP A 535 -11.07 14.62 7.09
C ASP A 535 -9.68 15.16 6.67
N PRO A 536 -9.55 16.45 6.28
CA PRO A 536 -8.25 17.05 5.95
C PRO A 536 -7.17 16.93 7.03
N ASN A 537 -7.55 16.76 8.30
CA ASN A 537 -6.65 16.54 9.43
C ASN A 537 -6.30 15.08 9.66
N THR A 538 -6.81 14.15 8.84
CA THR A 538 -6.48 12.73 8.95
C THR A 538 -5.00 12.52 8.65
N PRO A 539 -4.23 11.88 9.54
CA PRO A 539 -2.80 11.70 9.33
C PRO A 539 -2.49 10.88 8.08
N PHE A 540 -1.46 11.29 7.32
CA PHE A 540 -1.06 10.66 6.06
C PHE A 540 -0.63 9.19 6.20
N TYR A 541 -0.32 8.74 7.43
CA TYR A 541 0.09 7.37 7.72
C TYR A 541 -1.09 6.43 7.96
N LEU A 542 -2.29 6.94 8.26
CA LEU A 542 -3.48 6.13 8.53
C LEU A 542 -3.85 5.16 7.38
N PRO A 543 -3.82 5.57 6.08
CA PRO A 543 -4.12 4.68 4.95
C PRO A 543 -3.12 3.52 4.79
N HIS A 544 -1.94 3.65 5.40
CA HIS A 544 -0.83 2.71 5.29
C HIS A 544 -0.55 2.00 6.62
N SER A 545 -1.50 2.08 7.56
CA SER A 545 -1.36 1.51 8.88
C SER A 545 -1.15 -0.01 8.83
N ALA A 546 -0.30 -0.50 9.72
CA ALA A 546 -0.03 -1.91 9.99
C ALA A 546 -1.11 -2.56 10.87
N ILE A 547 -2.03 -1.74 11.40
CA ILE A 547 -3.21 -2.23 12.11
C ILE A 547 -4.15 -2.88 11.08
N ASP A 548 -4.44 -4.16 11.28
CA ASP A 548 -5.32 -4.94 10.43
C ASP A 548 -6.34 -5.74 11.27
N LEU A 549 -7.15 -6.57 10.60
CA LEU A 549 -8.13 -7.42 11.28
C LEU A 549 -7.47 -8.47 12.19
N GLN A 550 -6.23 -8.90 11.93
CA GLN A 550 -5.54 -9.85 12.79
C GLN A 550 -5.10 -9.19 14.10
N PHE A 551 -4.65 -7.93 14.03
CA PHE A 551 -4.38 -7.13 15.22
C PHE A 551 -5.63 -6.96 16.09
N LEU A 552 -6.80 -6.71 15.48
CA LEU A 552 -8.05 -6.57 16.23
C LEU A 552 -8.42 -7.85 17.02
N VAL A 553 -8.14 -9.03 16.45
CA VAL A 553 -8.31 -10.32 17.15
C VAL A 553 -7.34 -10.45 18.33
N ALA A 554 -6.08 -10.04 18.14
CA ALA A 554 -5.10 -10.04 19.23
C ALA A 554 -5.47 -9.05 20.35
N LEU A 555 -6.04 -7.89 19.99
CA LEU A 555 -6.54 -6.90 20.92
C LEU A 555 -7.72 -7.43 21.75
N ASP A 556 -8.67 -8.14 21.12
CA ASP A 556 -9.79 -8.81 21.80
C ASP A 556 -9.29 -9.86 22.82
N GLU A 557 -8.24 -10.60 22.51
CA GLU A 557 -7.64 -11.57 23.44
C GLU A 557 -6.99 -10.87 24.63
N ALA A 558 -6.21 -9.82 24.38
CA ALA A 558 -5.57 -9.03 25.43
C ALA A 558 -6.59 -8.42 26.41
N VAL A 559 -7.77 -8.00 25.93
CA VAL A 559 -8.85 -7.49 26.77
C VAL A 559 -9.35 -8.56 27.75
N ARG A 560 -9.52 -9.81 27.30
CA ARG A 560 -9.99 -10.89 28.19
C ARG A 560 -8.96 -11.23 29.27
N GLU A 561 -7.68 -11.24 28.92
CA GLU A 561 -6.58 -11.47 29.87
C GLU A 561 -6.48 -10.35 30.93
N VAL A 562 -6.65 -9.10 30.50
CA VAL A 562 -6.68 -7.95 31.41
C VAL A 562 -7.93 -7.98 32.28
N LEU A 563 -9.09 -8.31 31.72
CA LEU A 563 -10.34 -8.50 32.47
C LEU A 563 -10.18 -9.56 33.56
N PHE A 564 -9.61 -10.73 33.23
CA PHE A 564 -9.32 -11.78 34.20
C PHE A 564 -8.42 -11.28 35.34
N SER A 565 -7.41 -10.46 35.00
CA SER A 565 -6.50 -9.86 35.99
C SER A 565 -7.21 -8.87 36.92
N VAL A 566 -8.15 -8.06 36.41
CA VAL A 566 -8.96 -7.13 37.21
C VAL A 566 -9.91 -7.89 38.14
N VAL A 567 -10.63 -8.90 37.61
CA VAL A 567 -11.53 -9.75 38.40
C VAL A 567 -10.77 -10.45 39.52
N GLY A 568 -9.59 -11.01 39.24
CA GLY A 568 -8.74 -11.63 40.25
C GLY A 568 -8.31 -10.69 41.37
N GLN A 569 -8.21 -9.39 41.11
CA GLN A 569 -7.94 -8.39 42.16
C GLN A 569 -9.17 -8.03 42.99
N ILE A 570 -10.34 -7.92 42.36
CA ILE A 570 -11.61 -7.76 43.09
C ILE A 570 -11.81 -8.92 44.07
N GLU A 571 -11.61 -10.15 43.61
CA GLU A 571 -11.71 -11.34 44.47
C GLU A 571 -10.71 -11.32 45.62
N ARG A 572 -9.50 -10.81 45.40
CA ARG A 572 -8.48 -10.67 46.45
C ARG A 572 -8.91 -9.66 47.51
N LEU A 573 -9.34 -8.47 47.10
CA LEU A 573 -9.78 -7.42 48.02
C LEU A 573 -11.00 -7.84 48.84
N ASN A 574 -11.94 -8.57 48.23
CA ASN A 574 -13.09 -9.11 48.95
C ASN A 574 -12.67 -10.15 50.02
N LYS A 575 -11.67 -11.00 49.74
CA LYS A 575 -11.15 -11.96 50.71
C LYS A 575 -10.43 -11.29 51.88
N GLU A 576 -9.65 -10.23 51.60
CA GLU A 576 -8.94 -9.45 52.62
C GLU A 576 -9.94 -8.67 53.51
N GLY A 577 -11.01 -8.11 52.93
CA GLY A 577 -12.06 -7.47 53.73
C GLY A 577 -12.81 -8.43 54.65
N LEU A 578 -13.04 -9.67 54.21
CA LEU A 578 -13.68 -10.71 55.02
C LEU A 578 -12.78 -11.22 56.16
N SER A 579 -11.45 -11.26 55.98
CA SER A 579 -10.56 -11.70 57.07
C SER A 579 -10.55 -10.72 58.23
N ASP A 580 -10.58 -9.42 57.96
CA ASP A 580 -10.57 -8.40 59.01
C ASP A 580 -11.86 -8.42 59.84
N GLU A 581 -13.02 -8.64 59.21
CA GLU A 581 -14.29 -8.79 59.93
C GLU A 581 -14.34 -10.07 60.77
N VAL A 582 -13.79 -11.19 60.28
CA VAL A 582 -13.74 -12.45 61.05
C VAL A 582 -12.78 -12.33 62.23
N GLU A 583 -11.62 -11.68 62.07
CA GLU A 583 -10.70 -11.45 63.18
C GLU A 583 -11.30 -10.51 64.23
N ASP A 584 -12.04 -9.46 63.84
CA ASP A 584 -12.72 -8.56 64.77
C ASP A 584 -13.90 -9.24 65.50
N GLU A 585 -14.67 -10.09 64.81
CA GLU A 585 -15.78 -10.86 65.42
C GLU A 585 -15.26 -11.98 66.34
N GLU A 586 -14.18 -12.66 65.96
CA GLU A 586 -13.51 -13.66 66.80
C GLU A 586 -12.90 -13.00 68.04
N MET A 587 -12.28 -11.82 67.90
CA MET A 587 -11.77 -11.05 69.03
C MET A 587 -12.91 -10.54 69.94
N ARG A 588 -14.07 -10.14 69.39
CA ARG A 588 -15.27 -9.81 70.18
C ARG A 588 -15.80 -11.01 70.96
N MET A 589 -15.90 -12.19 70.34
CA MET A 589 -16.35 -13.39 71.03
C MET A 589 -15.39 -13.83 72.13
N VAL A 590 -14.07 -13.66 71.95
CA VAL A 590 -13.09 -13.92 73.02
C VAL A 590 -13.29 -12.95 74.20
N VAL A 591 -13.50 -11.66 73.92
CA VAL A 591 -13.74 -10.65 74.97
C VAL A 591 -15.08 -10.89 75.69
N GLU A 592 -16.16 -11.25 74.99
CA GLU A 592 -17.43 -11.59 75.62
C GLU A 592 -17.35 -12.87 76.46
N LYS A 593 -16.58 -13.87 75.99
CA LYS A 593 -16.36 -15.11 76.74
C LYS A 593 -15.54 -14.87 78.02
N GLU A 594 -14.49 -14.05 77.95
CA GLU A 594 -13.75 -13.64 79.14
C GLU A 594 -14.63 -12.84 80.11
N ARG A 595 -15.53 -11.99 79.60
CA ARG A 595 -16.48 -11.24 80.44
C ARG A 595 -17.49 -12.15 81.13
N HIS A 596 -17.95 -13.20 80.46
CA HIS A 596 -18.83 -14.21 81.05
C HIS A 596 -18.12 -15.10 82.08
N GLU A 597 -16.85 -15.47 81.86
CA GLU A 597 -16.06 -16.23 82.86
C GLU A 597 -15.72 -15.41 84.11
N VAL A 598 -15.64 -14.07 84.01
CA VAL A 598 -15.49 -13.18 85.18
C VAL A 598 -16.81 -13.07 85.95
N GLU A 599 -17.95 -12.90 85.27
CA GLU A 599 -19.26 -12.87 85.95
C GLU A 599 -19.63 -14.22 86.58
N GLU A 600 -19.22 -15.36 86.01
CA GLU A 600 -19.47 -16.68 86.61
C GLU A 600 -18.59 -16.95 87.85
N LYS A 601 -17.37 -16.39 87.90
CA LYS A 601 -16.49 -16.45 89.08
C LYS A 601 -16.89 -15.49 90.20
N ASP A 602 -17.58 -14.39 89.89
CA ASP A 602 -18.16 -13.50 90.90
C ASP A 602 -19.42 -14.10 91.55
N VAL A 603 -20.13 -15.01 90.87
CA VAL A 603 -21.28 -15.74 91.45
C VAL A 603 -20.83 -16.95 92.29
N GLU A 604 -19.69 -17.57 92.00
CA GLU A 604 -19.13 -18.66 92.81
C GLU A 604 -18.31 -18.19 94.04
N SER A 605 -18.04 -16.88 94.18
CA SER A 605 -17.25 -16.32 95.29
C SER A 605 -18.08 -15.59 96.37
N GLU A 606 -19.40 -15.46 96.22
CA GLU A 606 -20.28 -14.97 97.30
C GLU A 606 -20.54 -16.00 98.42
N GLU A 607 -20.01 -17.23 98.32
CA GLU A 607 -20.13 -18.26 99.35
C GLU A 607 -18.78 -18.68 99.95
N ASN A 608 -17.84 -17.75 100.18
CA ASN A 608 -16.78 -17.94 101.19
C ASN A 608 -16.16 -16.61 101.68
N VAL A 609 -16.73 -16.11 102.78
CA VAL A 609 -16.04 -15.71 104.01
C VAL A 609 -14.67 -15.01 103.89
N VAL A 610 -14.71 -13.71 104.24
CA VAL A 610 -13.85 -13.01 105.22
C VAL A 610 -12.32 -13.19 105.09
N GLY A 611 -11.69 -12.08 104.70
CA GLY A 611 -10.43 -11.63 105.31
C GLY A 611 -9.24 -11.58 104.36
N GLY A 612 -8.74 -10.36 104.11
CA GLY A 612 -7.41 -10.14 103.53
C GLY A 612 -7.39 -9.08 102.45
N GLU A 613 -7.48 -7.81 102.85
CA GLU A 613 -6.95 -6.70 102.04
C GLU A 613 -5.43 -6.83 101.93
N GLU A 614 -4.85 -6.27 100.85
CA GLU A 614 -3.42 -6.21 100.51
C GLU A 614 -2.83 -7.42 99.77
N GLN A 615 -3.18 -7.60 98.49
CA GLN A 615 -2.27 -8.04 97.40
C GLN A 615 -3.05 -8.24 96.09
N GLN A 616 -3.58 -7.17 95.50
CA GLN A 616 -4.19 -7.27 94.17
C GLN A 616 -4.11 -5.95 93.39
N GLU A 617 -2.95 -5.29 93.44
CA GLU A 617 -2.67 -4.11 92.61
C GLU A 617 -1.37 -4.22 91.79
N GLN A 618 -0.61 -5.32 91.92
CA GLN A 618 0.65 -5.51 91.19
C GLN A 618 0.58 -6.44 89.96
N GLU A 619 -0.48 -7.21 89.77
CA GLU A 619 -0.53 -8.19 88.67
C GLU A 619 -1.22 -7.67 87.40
N VAL A 620 -2.05 -6.62 87.50
CA VAL A 620 -2.72 -6.00 86.34
C VAL A 620 -1.78 -5.11 85.53
N GLU A 621 -0.73 -4.56 86.15
CA GLU A 621 0.21 -3.66 85.46
C GLU A 621 1.28 -4.41 84.62
N GLU A 622 1.56 -5.68 84.92
CA GLU A 622 2.55 -6.48 84.17
C GLU A 622 1.99 -7.04 82.85
N VAL A 623 0.67 -7.29 82.76
CA VAL A 623 0.01 -7.79 81.55
C VAL A 623 -0.09 -6.69 80.48
N VAL A 624 -0.34 -5.44 80.89
CA VAL A 624 -0.44 -4.28 79.97
C VAL A 624 0.91 -3.93 79.33
N GLN A 625 2.05 -4.20 80.00
CA GLN A 625 3.38 -3.98 79.41
C GLN A 625 3.83 -5.07 78.43
N LYS A 626 3.36 -6.32 78.57
CA LYS A 626 3.71 -7.42 77.65
C LYS A 626 2.99 -7.30 76.29
N GLY A 627 1.79 -6.71 76.24
CA GLY A 627 1.08 -6.43 74.98
C GLY A 627 1.76 -5.39 74.09
N ARG A 628 2.46 -4.41 74.68
CA ARG A 628 3.08 -3.29 73.93
C ARG A 628 4.40 -3.63 73.25
N LYS A 629 5.09 -4.72 73.65
CA LYS A 629 6.38 -5.14 73.05
C LYS A 629 6.26 -5.97 71.78
N ARG A 630 5.09 -6.51 71.44
CA ARG A 630 4.91 -7.30 70.19
C ARG A 630 4.70 -6.45 68.94
N LYS A 631 4.22 -5.20 69.05
CA LYS A 631 3.99 -4.32 67.89
C LYS A 631 5.23 -3.60 67.33
N ILE A 632 6.40 -3.68 67.97
CA ILE A 632 7.62 -2.96 67.53
C ILE A 632 8.57 -3.86 66.70
N ASN A 633 8.48 -5.19 66.81
CA ASN A 633 9.44 -6.09 66.15
C ASN A 633 9.12 -6.47 64.70
N HIS A 634 7.99 -6.01 64.12
CA HIS A 634 7.66 -6.31 62.72
C HIS A 634 8.03 -5.20 61.71
N ALA A 635 8.53 -4.06 62.18
CA ALA A 635 8.90 -2.93 61.31
C ALA A 635 10.40 -2.88 60.93
N SER A 636 11.21 -3.90 61.23
CA SER A 636 12.66 -3.88 60.97
C SER A 636 13.19 -5.18 60.36
N SER A 637 12.71 -5.54 59.17
CA SER A 637 13.48 -6.43 58.27
C SER A 637 13.12 -6.20 56.80
N ASN A 638 13.77 -5.23 56.16
CA ASN A 638 14.17 -5.34 54.76
C ASN A 638 15.05 -4.14 54.35
N SER A 639 16.35 -4.26 54.59
CA SER A 639 17.36 -3.60 53.76
C SER A 639 18.66 -4.40 53.83
N ARG A 640 18.94 -5.16 52.76
CA ARG A 640 20.29 -5.56 52.31
C ARG A 640 20.18 -6.58 51.18
N THR A 641 20.48 -6.14 49.97
CA THR A 641 21.51 -6.75 49.10
C THR A 641 21.73 -5.87 47.89
N ALA A 642 22.91 -5.26 47.83
CA ALA A 642 23.54 -4.80 46.60
C ALA A 642 24.72 -5.74 46.38
N TRP A 643 24.75 -6.42 45.23
CA TRP A 643 25.90 -6.75 44.37
C TRP A 643 25.35 -7.17 43.01
#